data_AF-K9EQJ6-F1
#
_entry.id   AF-K9EQJ6-F1
#
_cell.length_a   1.000
_cell.length_b   1.000
_cell.length_c   1.000
_cell.angle_alpha   90.00
_cell.angle_beta   90.00
_cell.angle_gamma   90.00
#
_symmetry.space_group_name_H-M   'P 1'
#
loop_
_entity.id
_entity.type
_entity.pdbx_description
1 polymer ?
#
loop_
_entity_poly.entity_id
_entity_poly.type
_entity_poly.pdbx_seq_one_letter_code
_entity_poly.pdbx_strand_id
1 'polypeptide(L)'
;MMKRNRLYIYLCLLFLPLISLKAQNNQASGLNAREFNKYWKVESESPDFKVTFRGDTAEIVSPKGLTLWRKEKMSGKVTIEYDACVVNETKEDRLSDLNCFWMASDPKYPDNLWKREKWRNGIFLNCYSLQLYYLGYGGNHNSTTRFRRYDGNETGITDPQARPAILKEYTDAEHLLKANHWYHIKITNENNRVSYYIDGKRLVDFRDAEPLTEGWFGFRSTLSRTRITNFHYECSSQETTAVPLQWIGNPPELDKPVSFGVPFDKGEVFPESLLQLRSANGENIPVDTWPLAYWPDGSVKWSGVAGVIPAGTEKLMLEKSKKKSKAGKSNDETSVSVTETHKGIKIETGMLSAYIPRQGEFLIDSLLYKGVKIGEKARLICNTQSEPILESTSQISFTNYTSELKSAIVERSGAVRTLVKLDGVHKSKDGREWLPFVVRLYFYGGSEQVKMVHSFVFDGNQDKDFIRALGIRFDIPMREALYNRHIAFSCADGGVWSEPVQPLVGRRILTLGKPQDKEPSLQQQQMEGKRIPPYETFDEKNRSLLDNWASWDSYRLSQLTADAFSIRKRANDDNPWIGTFSGTRSSGYAFAGDITGGLGLCLHDFWQSYPSSIEMSGTKTPTATLTAWLWSPDAEPMDLRHYDNVAHDLNASYEDVQEGMSTPYGIARTTTLTLIPQGGYTGKETFADCAKQLSEPGILMPTPDYLHAQQAFGVWSLPDRSTPFRARVEDRLDAYIDFYNKAIEQNKWYGFWNYGDVMHAYDPVRHTWRYDIGGFAWDNTELASNMWLWYNFLRTGRTDIWRMAEAMTRHTAEVDVYHIGPNAGLGSRHNVSHWGCGAKEARISQAAWNRFYYYLTTDERCGDLMTEVKDAEQKLYTLDPMRLAQPRSEYPCTAPARLRIGPDWLAYAGNWMTEWERTGNTAYRDKIIAGMKSIAALPNRIFTGPKALGFDPATGIITSECDPKLESTNHLMTIMGGFEIMNEMLRMIDLPEWNDAWLDLATRYKQKAWELNRSRFRISRLMGYAAYHTRNQEMAKEAWTDLFTRLEHTPAPPFSITTLLPPVVPAPLDECKSISTNDAALWSLDAIYMQEVIPMDE
;
A
#
# COMPACT_ATOMS: atom_id res chain seq x y z
N MET A 1 6.89 -67.59 53.06
CA MET A 1 7.57 -67.96 54.32
C MET A 1 9.06 -67.72 54.14
N MET A 2 9.63 -66.69 54.81
CA MET A 2 11.08 -66.37 55.02
C MET A 2 12.01 -66.24 53.78
N LYS A 3 12.93 -65.28 53.60
CA LYS A 3 13.54 -64.23 54.45
C LYS A 3 14.22 -63.18 53.54
N ARG A 4 14.32 -61.95 54.04
CA ARG A 4 14.95 -60.72 53.50
C ARG A 4 16.47 -60.82 53.27
N ASN A 5 17.02 -60.05 52.31
CA ASN A 5 17.89 -58.87 52.53
C ASN A 5 18.66 -58.43 51.26
N ARG A 6 18.34 -57.25 50.71
CA ARG A 6 19.20 -56.03 50.73
C ARG A 6 18.62 -54.94 49.81
N LEU A 7 18.64 -53.74 50.37
CA LEU A 7 18.09 -52.48 49.92
C LEU A 7 19.14 -51.74 49.08
N TYR A 8 18.79 -51.29 47.86
CA TYR A 8 19.50 -50.21 47.17
C TYR A 8 18.45 -49.23 46.63
N ILE A 9 18.28 -48.13 47.37
CA ILE A 9 17.57 -46.92 46.92
C ILE A 9 18.67 -45.99 46.41
N TYR A 10 18.67 -45.69 45.11
CA TYR A 10 19.48 -44.60 44.56
C TYR A 10 18.78 -43.27 44.84
N LEU A 11 19.47 -42.43 45.61
CA LEU A 11 19.13 -41.05 45.89
C LEU A 11 19.55 -40.21 44.66
N CYS A 12 18.61 -39.80 43.81
CA CYS A 12 18.86 -38.77 42.81
C CYS A 12 18.91 -37.41 43.52
N LEU A 13 20.12 -36.90 43.72
CA LEU A 13 20.37 -35.50 44.07
C LEU A 13 19.91 -34.59 42.93
N LEU A 14 18.90 -33.76 43.23
CA LEU A 14 18.46 -32.62 42.43
C LEU A 14 19.62 -31.64 42.23
N PHE A 15 20.24 -31.65 41.05
CA PHE A 15 20.87 -30.45 40.49
C PHE A 15 19.76 -29.65 39.80
N LEU A 16 19.18 -28.68 40.51
CA LEU A 16 18.39 -27.62 39.91
C LEU A 16 19.35 -26.70 39.12
N PRO A 17 19.18 -26.49 37.80
CA PRO A 17 19.79 -25.34 37.16
C PRO A 17 19.13 -24.09 37.73
N LEU A 18 19.92 -23.05 38.02
CA LEU A 18 19.43 -21.71 38.34
C LEU A 18 18.57 -21.23 37.17
N ILE A 19 17.26 -21.37 37.30
CA ILE A 19 16.28 -20.78 36.39
C ILE A 19 16.38 -19.27 36.55
N SER A 20 16.87 -18.58 35.52
CA SER A 20 16.72 -17.13 35.41
C SER A 20 15.23 -16.81 35.41
N LEU A 21 14.75 -16.11 36.44
CA LEU A 21 13.37 -15.60 36.45
C LEU A 21 13.21 -14.62 35.29
N LYS A 22 12.48 -15.03 34.24
CA LYS A 22 11.94 -14.10 33.24
C LYS A 22 10.88 -13.24 33.93
N ALA A 23 10.94 -11.92 33.75
CA ALA A 23 9.99 -11.00 34.36
C ALA A 23 8.59 -11.09 33.70
N GLN A 24 7.55 -11.04 34.52
CA GLN A 24 6.17 -10.69 34.15
C GLN A 24 5.84 -9.34 34.80
N ASN A 25 4.86 -8.59 34.25
CA ASN A 25 4.38 -7.30 34.77
C ASN A 25 4.42 -7.25 36.31
N ASN A 26 5.32 -6.45 36.88
CA ASN A 26 5.57 -6.46 38.32
C ASN A 26 5.26 -5.09 38.92
N GLN A 27 4.14 -5.01 39.64
CA GLN A 27 3.73 -3.80 40.37
C GLN A 27 4.48 -3.61 41.70
N ALA A 28 5.27 -4.59 42.15
CA ALA A 28 6.02 -4.47 43.39
C ALA A 28 7.36 -3.76 43.18
N SER A 29 7.39 -2.47 43.54
CA SER A 29 8.60 -1.63 43.58
C SER A 29 9.74 -2.30 44.36
N GLY A 30 9.45 -2.87 45.53
CA GLY A 30 10.45 -3.48 46.41
C GLY A 30 11.38 -2.46 47.10
N LEU A 31 11.12 -1.15 46.99
CA LEU A 31 11.85 -0.08 47.66
C LEU A 31 11.40 0.11 49.13
N ASN A 32 11.27 -0.99 49.87
CA ASN A 32 10.94 -0.99 51.29
C ASN A 32 11.84 -1.98 52.05
N ALA A 33 12.00 -1.77 53.36
CA ALA A 33 12.92 -2.56 54.18
C ALA A 33 12.65 -4.08 54.14
N ARG A 34 11.39 -4.50 53.95
CA ARG A 34 10.99 -5.91 53.96
C ARG A 34 11.37 -6.63 52.67
N GLU A 35 11.26 -5.97 51.53
CA GLU A 35 11.37 -6.60 50.21
C GLU A 35 12.63 -6.20 49.44
N PHE A 36 13.39 -5.21 49.91
CA PHE A 36 14.55 -4.67 49.20
C PHE A 36 15.53 -5.74 48.73
N ASN A 37 15.99 -6.61 49.62
CA ASN A 37 16.97 -7.65 49.27
C ASN A 37 16.39 -8.73 48.34
N LYS A 38 15.07 -8.87 48.23
CA LYS A 38 14.44 -9.79 47.28
C LYS A 38 14.62 -9.30 45.85
N TYR A 39 14.41 -8.00 45.63
CA TYR A 39 14.31 -7.44 44.27
C TYR A 39 15.52 -6.61 43.83
N TRP A 40 16.27 -6.07 44.77
CA TRP A 40 17.35 -5.13 44.52
C TRP A 40 18.69 -5.66 45.01
N LYS A 41 19.77 -5.23 44.34
CA LYS A 41 21.14 -5.55 44.71
C LYS A 41 22.01 -4.29 44.61
N VAL A 42 22.75 -4.00 45.68
CA VAL A 42 23.70 -2.88 45.70
C VAL A 42 25.07 -3.35 45.23
N GLU A 43 25.66 -2.63 44.29
CA GLU A 43 27.05 -2.74 43.87
C GLU A 43 27.73 -1.40 44.17
N SER A 44 28.64 -1.33 45.16
CA SER A 44 29.19 -0.07 45.67
C SER A 44 30.71 -0.11 45.83
N GLU A 45 31.37 0.99 45.43
CA GLU A 45 32.82 1.19 45.57
C GLU A 45 33.21 1.49 47.03
N SER A 46 32.30 2.12 47.79
CA SER A 46 32.51 2.39 49.22
C SER A 46 31.71 1.41 50.08
N PRO A 47 32.31 0.82 51.13
CA PRO A 47 31.55 0.07 52.13
C PRO A 47 30.65 0.97 52.99
N ASP A 48 30.85 2.29 52.97
CA ASP A 48 30.12 3.27 53.80
C ASP A 48 28.79 3.74 53.20
N PHE A 49 28.34 3.12 52.10
CA PHE A 49 27.02 3.43 51.53
C PHE A 49 25.91 3.13 52.55
N LYS A 50 24.81 3.88 52.48
CA LYS A 50 23.64 3.64 53.32
C LYS A 50 22.38 3.58 52.47
N VAL A 51 21.52 2.60 52.76
CA VAL A 51 20.15 2.55 52.23
C VAL A 51 19.21 2.57 53.43
N THR A 52 18.37 3.58 53.50
CA THR A 52 17.34 3.73 54.54
C THR A 52 15.96 3.84 53.87
N PHE A 53 14.90 3.54 54.60
CA PHE A 53 13.55 3.49 54.04
C PHE A 53 12.59 4.37 54.84
N ARG A 54 11.73 5.10 54.11
CA ARG A 54 10.55 5.77 54.66
C ARG A 54 9.34 5.29 53.87
N GLY A 55 8.63 4.31 54.42
CA GLY A 55 7.55 3.63 53.69
C GLY A 55 8.09 2.86 52.47
N ASP A 56 7.63 3.26 51.29
CA ASP A 56 8.03 2.74 49.97
C ASP A 56 9.11 3.58 49.27
N THR A 57 9.64 4.59 49.97
CA THR A 57 10.73 5.43 49.48
C THR A 57 12.07 4.93 50.03
N ALA A 58 13.01 4.65 49.13
CA ALA A 58 14.41 4.35 49.48
C ALA A 58 15.25 5.63 49.42
N GLU A 59 15.94 5.96 50.51
CA GLU A 59 16.97 7.01 50.56
C GLU A 59 18.36 6.36 50.57
N ILE A 60 19.16 6.67 49.55
CA ILE A 60 20.47 6.09 49.27
C ILE A 60 21.53 7.16 49.43
N VAL A 61 22.51 6.93 50.31
CA VAL A 61 23.71 7.75 50.47
C VAL A 61 24.88 7.01 49.81
N SER A 62 25.49 7.64 48.81
CA SER A 62 26.58 7.06 48.01
C SER A 62 27.85 7.89 48.11
N PRO A 63 28.79 7.58 49.03
CA PRO A 63 30.05 8.33 49.18
C PRO A 63 31.02 8.16 47.99
N LYS A 64 30.86 7.12 47.18
CA LYS A 64 31.63 6.84 45.96
C LYS A 64 30.69 6.30 44.88
N GLY A 65 31.19 5.64 43.83
CA GLY A 65 30.33 5.03 42.82
C GLY A 65 29.44 3.92 43.37
N LEU A 66 28.14 3.96 43.06
CA LEU A 66 27.15 2.95 43.42
C LEU A 66 26.16 2.72 42.30
N THR A 67 25.86 1.45 42.02
CA THR A 67 24.72 1.04 41.20
C THR A 67 23.76 0.18 42.01
N LEU A 68 22.49 0.58 42.08
CA LEU A 68 21.41 -0.20 42.64
C LEU A 68 20.69 -0.94 41.50
N TRP A 69 21.00 -2.23 41.34
CA TRP A 69 20.49 -3.06 40.28
C TRP A 69 19.15 -3.70 40.64
N ARG A 70 18.19 -3.66 39.71
CA ARG A 70 17.03 -4.55 39.72
C ARG A 70 17.49 -5.95 39.35
N LYS A 71 17.09 -6.96 40.13
CA LYS A 71 17.55 -8.35 39.91
C LYS A 71 16.90 -9.05 38.71
N GLU A 72 15.70 -8.62 38.36
CA GLU A 72 14.93 -9.16 37.24
C GLU A 72 15.48 -8.62 35.90
N LYS A 73 15.62 -9.52 34.92
CA LYS A 73 15.98 -9.18 33.54
C LYS A 73 14.71 -8.76 32.80
N MET A 74 14.75 -7.61 32.14
CA MET A 74 13.68 -7.08 31.31
C MET A 74 13.92 -7.50 29.85
N SER A 75 12.86 -7.73 29.08
CA SER A 75 12.94 -8.15 27.68
C SER A 75 11.70 -7.75 26.90
N GLY A 76 11.83 -7.52 25.59
CA GLY A 76 10.72 -7.15 24.71
C GLY A 76 10.45 -5.65 24.72
N LYS A 77 9.18 -5.24 24.60
CA LYS A 77 8.80 -3.84 24.77
C LYS A 77 8.78 -3.51 26.25
N VAL A 78 9.57 -2.52 26.66
CA VAL A 78 9.78 -2.21 28.07
C VAL A 78 9.46 -0.76 28.37
N THR A 79 8.60 -0.54 29.37
CA THR A 79 8.35 0.77 29.97
C THR A 79 8.81 0.74 31.42
N ILE A 80 9.63 1.69 31.84
CA ILE A 80 10.13 1.84 33.22
C ILE A 80 9.75 3.22 33.72
N GLU A 81 9.10 3.30 34.87
CA GLU A 81 8.65 4.55 35.48
C GLU A 81 9.04 4.60 36.97
N TYR A 82 9.51 5.75 37.44
CA TYR A 82 9.87 5.99 38.84
C TYR A 82 9.96 7.47 39.16
N ASP A 83 9.87 7.81 40.45
CA ASP A 83 10.14 9.16 40.94
C ASP A 83 11.47 9.21 41.68
N ALA A 84 12.27 10.25 41.44
CA ALA A 84 13.56 10.43 42.09
C ALA A 84 13.82 11.88 42.50
N CYS A 85 14.47 12.05 43.65
CA CYS A 85 14.86 13.36 44.20
C CYS A 85 16.32 13.32 44.66
N VAL A 86 17.14 14.23 44.13
CA VAL A 86 18.52 14.44 44.60
C VAL A 86 18.48 15.43 45.76
N VAL A 87 18.86 14.95 46.93
CA VAL A 87 18.77 15.69 48.18
C VAL A 87 19.97 16.61 48.34
N ASN A 88 19.70 17.87 48.66
CA ASN A 88 20.70 18.88 48.98
C ASN A 88 20.18 19.74 50.15
N GLU A 89 20.28 19.19 51.36
CA GLU A 89 19.77 19.79 52.61
C GLU A 89 20.93 20.13 53.58
N THR A 90 22.10 19.50 53.40
CA THR A 90 23.28 19.62 54.27
C THR A 90 24.52 20.08 53.49
N LYS A 91 25.59 20.49 54.19
CA LYS A 91 26.85 20.92 53.52
C LYS A 91 27.61 19.75 52.89
N GLU A 92 27.33 18.54 53.35
CA GLU A 92 27.89 17.29 52.84
C GLU A 92 27.14 16.76 51.61
N ASP A 93 25.94 17.28 51.34
CA ASP A 93 25.17 16.91 50.16
C ASP A 93 25.71 17.59 48.89
N ARG A 94 25.60 16.88 47.76
CA ARG A 94 26.02 17.36 46.45
C ARG A 94 24.90 17.13 45.45
N LEU A 95 24.47 18.21 44.81
CA LEU A 95 23.51 18.15 43.71
C LEU A 95 24.22 17.65 42.45
N SER A 96 24.23 16.35 42.21
CA SER A 96 24.71 15.75 40.94
C SER A 96 24.30 14.28 40.82
N ASP A 97 24.42 13.74 39.59
CA ASP A 97 24.45 12.31 39.28
C ASP A 97 23.14 11.56 39.58
N LEU A 98 22.03 12.04 39.03
CA LEU A 98 20.82 11.23 38.86
C LEU A 98 20.96 10.42 37.56
N ASN A 99 21.61 9.28 37.65
CA ASN A 99 21.95 8.47 36.49
C ASN A 99 21.20 7.13 36.51
N CYS A 100 20.97 6.56 35.33
CA CYS A 100 20.40 5.22 35.23
C CYS A 100 21.02 4.43 34.06
N PHE A 101 20.94 3.11 34.20
CA PHE A 101 21.24 2.13 33.19
C PHE A 101 20.00 1.31 32.89
N TRP A 102 19.75 1.00 31.62
CA TRP A 102 18.73 0.02 31.24
C TRP A 102 19.20 -0.81 30.05
N MET A 103 18.55 -1.95 29.85
CA MET A 103 19.00 -3.02 28.95
C MET A 103 20.46 -3.41 29.16
N ALA A 104 20.94 -3.31 30.40
CA ALA A 104 22.33 -3.59 30.70
C ALA A 104 22.62 -5.08 30.61
N SER A 105 23.71 -5.45 29.98
CA SER A 105 24.23 -6.81 29.91
C SER A 105 25.75 -6.79 29.89
N ASP A 106 26.36 -7.91 30.23
CA ASP A 106 27.81 -8.08 30.19
C ASP A 106 28.16 -8.93 28.96
N PRO A 107 28.82 -8.40 27.92
CA PRO A 107 29.11 -9.16 26.70
C PRO A 107 29.92 -10.44 26.95
N LYS A 108 30.71 -10.52 28.03
CA LYS A 108 31.43 -11.75 28.41
C LYS A 108 30.53 -12.76 29.11
N TYR A 109 29.43 -12.32 29.70
CA TYR A 109 28.47 -13.13 30.45
C TYR A 109 27.03 -12.62 30.22
N PRO A 110 26.51 -12.73 28.98
CA PRO A 110 25.26 -12.07 28.56
C PRO A 110 24.02 -12.50 29.38
N ASP A 111 24.05 -13.73 29.91
CA ASP A 111 22.97 -14.29 30.72
C ASP A 111 23.14 -14.07 32.22
N ASN A 112 24.26 -13.48 32.67
CA ASN A 112 24.56 -13.36 34.09
C ASN A 112 25.40 -12.11 34.42
N LEU A 113 24.70 -10.99 34.59
CA LEU A 113 25.30 -9.71 34.98
C LEU A 113 26.12 -9.79 36.29
N TRP A 114 25.78 -10.72 37.20
CA TRP A 114 26.39 -10.83 38.53
C TRP A 114 27.79 -11.43 38.51
N LYS A 115 28.19 -12.11 37.42
CA LYS A 115 29.46 -12.86 37.36
C LYS A 115 30.68 -12.00 37.65
N ARG A 116 30.66 -10.73 37.23
CA ARG A 116 31.74 -9.75 37.42
C ARG A 116 31.42 -8.63 38.39
N GLU A 117 30.38 -8.77 39.22
CA GLU A 117 29.97 -7.71 40.14
C GLU A 117 31.06 -7.28 41.13
N LYS A 118 31.86 -8.24 41.63
CA LYS A 118 32.96 -7.95 42.58
C LYS A 118 34.11 -7.19 41.92
N TRP A 119 34.30 -7.37 40.62
CA TRP A 119 35.32 -6.67 39.86
C TRP A 119 34.84 -5.29 39.41
N ARG A 120 33.57 -5.17 38.97
CA ARG A 120 32.96 -3.87 38.67
C ARG A 120 32.85 -3.00 39.92
N ASN A 121 32.43 -3.59 41.04
CA ASN A 121 32.43 -3.01 42.39
C ASN A 121 31.85 -1.58 42.48
N GLY A 122 30.85 -1.23 41.64
CA GLY A 122 30.27 0.12 41.60
C GLY A 122 31.15 1.21 40.95
N ILE A 123 32.36 0.86 40.51
CA ILE A 123 33.32 1.77 39.87
C ILE A 123 32.79 2.18 38.50
N PHE A 124 32.60 3.49 38.28
CA PHE A 124 32.00 4.02 37.05
C PHE A 124 32.74 3.61 35.79
N LEU A 125 34.08 3.67 35.80
CA LEU A 125 34.89 3.30 34.64
C LEU A 125 34.67 1.84 34.22
N ASN A 126 34.50 0.93 35.18
CA ASN A 126 34.28 -0.49 34.88
C ASN A 126 32.92 -0.73 34.20
N CYS A 127 31.96 0.21 34.29
CA CYS A 127 30.69 0.12 33.59
C CYS A 127 30.83 0.24 32.06
N TYR A 128 31.95 0.75 31.52
CA TYR A 128 32.22 0.74 30.07
C TYR A 128 32.36 -0.68 29.49
N SER A 129 32.61 -1.69 30.35
CA SER A 129 32.58 -3.10 29.96
C SER A 129 31.17 -3.66 29.69
N LEU A 130 30.11 -2.91 30.00
CA LEU A 130 28.73 -3.34 29.83
C LEU A 130 28.16 -2.83 28.50
N GLN A 131 27.28 -3.62 27.91
CA GLN A 131 26.39 -3.19 26.84
C GLN A 131 25.10 -2.68 27.47
N LEU A 132 24.76 -1.40 27.29
CA LEU A 132 23.64 -0.76 27.97
C LEU A 132 23.24 0.56 27.31
N TYR A 133 22.06 1.07 27.67
CA TYR A 133 21.73 2.48 27.50
C TYR A 133 21.96 3.23 28.81
N TYR A 134 22.47 4.45 28.71
CA TYR A 134 22.83 5.29 29.84
C TYR A 134 22.30 6.70 29.67
N LEU A 135 21.62 7.21 30.70
CA LEU A 135 21.38 8.63 30.87
C LEU A 135 21.99 9.08 32.20
N GLY A 136 22.82 10.13 32.14
CA GLY A 136 23.19 10.87 33.33
C GLY A 136 22.54 12.25 33.34
N TYR A 137 21.65 12.51 34.30
CA TYR A 137 20.95 13.79 34.46
C TYR A 137 21.63 14.62 35.56
N GLY A 138 22.14 15.80 35.21
CA GLY A 138 22.92 16.64 36.12
C GLY A 138 24.25 16.02 36.56
N GLY A 139 24.98 15.37 35.65
CA GLY A 139 26.35 14.90 35.85
C GLY A 139 27.38 16.03 35.90
N ASN A 140 28.63 15.68 36.21
CA ASN A 140 29.78 16.61 36.25
C ASN A 140 29.59 17.82 37.18
N HIS A 141 29.10 17.62 38.41
CA HIS A 141 28.71 18.71 39.33
C HIS A 141 27.52 19.50 38.79
N ASN A 142 26.55 18.79 38.22
CA ASN A 142 25.33 19.35 37.65
C ASN A 142 25.57 20.38 36.55
N SER A 143 26.52 20.11 35.66
CA SER A 143 26.82 20.95 34.50
C SER A 143 26.40 20.34 33.17
N THR A 144 26.07 19.05 33.14
CA THR A 144 25.69 18.36 31.90
C THR A 144 24.62 17.29 32.13
N THR A 145 23.73 17.12 31.16
CA THR A 145 22.89 15.93 31.01
C THR A 145 23.28 15.21 29.72
N ARG A 146 23.57 13.91 29.80
CA ARG A 146 24.16 13.14 28.67
C ARG A 146 23.50 11.78 28.47
N PHE A 147 23.14 11.47 27.24
CA PHE A 147 22.70 10.14 26.80
C PHE A 147 23.81 9.43 26.00
N ARG A 148 23.96 8.11 26.22
CA ARG A 148 24.94 7.24 25.53
C ARG A 148 24.40 5.82 25.34
N ARG A 149 24.82 5.15 24.26
CA ARG A 149 24.69 3.70 24.03
C ARG A 149 26.06 3.06 24.21
N TYR A 150 26.19 2.14 25.16
CA TYR A 150 27.45 1.45 25.43
C TYR A 150 27.49 0.15 24.64
N ASP A 151 28.59 -0.09 23.96
CA ASP A 151 28.81 -1.29 23.14
C ASP A 151 29.50 -2.42 23.92
N GLY A 152 29.78 -2.21 25.21
CA GLY A 152 30.54 -3.15 26.04
C GLY A 152 32.03 -3.26 25.69
N ASN A 153 32.58 -2.22 25.06
CA ASN A 153 34.00 -2.16 24.71
C ASN A 153 34.87 -1.86 25.96
N GLU A 154 35.49 -2.91 26.50
CA GLU A 154 36.33 -2.80 27.69
C GLU A 154 37.55 -1.89 27.54
N THR A 155 38.02 -1.62 26.32
CA THR A 155 39.15 -0.70 26.13
C THR A 155 38.82 0.73 26.60
N GLY A 156 37.53 1.11 26.61
CA GLY A 156 37.04 2.38 27.16
C GLY A 156 37.35 2.62 28.65
N ILE A 157 37.71 1.57 29.39
CA ILE A 157 38.15 1.66 30.78
C ILE A 157 39.48 2.40 30.87
N THR A 158 40.44 2.04 30.01
CA THR A 158 41.81 2.57 30.01
C THR A 158 42.05 3.65 28.98
N ASP A 159 41.33 3.61 27.86
CA ASP A 159 41.45 4.55 26.75
C ASP A 159 40.18 5.43 26.63
N PRO A 160 40.27 6.73 26.93
CA PRO A 160 39.16 7.66 26.75
C PRO A 160 38.61 7.73 25.31
N GLN A 161 39.41 7.47 24.28
CA GLN A 161 38.97 7.52 22.87
C GLN A 161 38.07 6.33 22.51
N ALA A 162 38.22 5.22 23.21
CA ALA A 162 37.38 4.04 23.02
C ALA A 162 36.07 4.09 23.83
N ARG A 163 35.79 5.18 24.55
CA ARG A 163 34.55 5.34 25.32
C ARG A 163 33.38 5.63 24.38
N PRO A 164 32.17 5.18 24.73
CA PRO A 164 30.97 5.44 23.92
C PRO A 164 30.75 6.92 23.67
N ALA A 165 30.42 7.29 22.43
CA ALA A 165 30.13 8.66 22.03
C ALA A 165 28.94 9.25 22.82
N ILE A 166 28.93 10.58 22.96
CA ILE A 166 27.77 11.28 23.50
C ILE A 166 26.74 11.41 22.38
N LEU A 167 25.55 10.82 22.59
CA LEU A 167 24.46 10.82 21.60
C LEU A 167 23.45 11.95 21.85
N LYS A 168 23.41 12.51 23.06
CA LYS A 168 22.67 13.74 23.34
C LYS A 168 23.33 14.44 24.50
N GLU A 169 23.46 15.76 24.43
CA GLU A 169 23.99 16.60 25.49
C GLU A 169 23.12 17.82 25.70
N TYR A 170 22.89 18.15 26.97
CA TYR A 170 22.31 19.41 27.40
C TYR A 170 23.23 20.06 28.43
N THR A 171 23.39 21.37 28.32
CA THR A 171 24.20 22.20 29.23
C THR A 171 23.42 23.40 29.78
N ASP A 172 22.19 23.61 29.32
CA ASP A 172 21.31 24.68 29.77
C ASP A 172 20.63 24.32 31.11
N ALA A 173 20.22 25.34 31.86
CA ALA A 173 19.67 25.18 33.20
C ALA A 173 18.35 24.39 33.26
N GLU A 174 17.56 24.35 32.17
CA GLU A 174 16.28 23.64 32.17
C GLU A 174 16.46 22.12 32.22
N HIS A 175 17.57 21.62 31.67
CA HIS A 175 17.90 20.20 31.61
C HIS A 175 18.90 19.76 32.68
N LEU A 176 19.04 20.52 33.76
CA LEU A 176 19.89 20.22 34.91
C LEU A 176 19.05 19.93 36.16
N LEU A 177 19.69 19.38 37.19
CA LEU A 177 19.04 19.07 38.47
C LEU A 177 18.68 20.35 39.23
N LYS A 178 17.51 20.34 39.83
CA LYS A 178 17.04 21.28 40.84
C LYS A 178 17.15 20.62 42.20
N ALA A 179 17.70 21.35 43.16
CA ALA A 179 17.87 20.85 44.53
C ALA A 179 16.51 20.44 45.12
N ASN A 180 16.44 19.23 45.69
CA ASN A 180 15.26 18.74 46.42
C ASN A 180 13.98 18.65 45.58
N HIS A 181 14.08 18.63 44.24
CA HIS A 181 12.94 18.46 43.34
C HIS A 181 12.68 16.97 43.08
N TRP A 182 11.42 16.56 43.11
CA TRP A 182 11.00 15.22 42.70
C TRP A 182 10.75 15.21 41.20
N TYR A 183 11.58 14.47 40.49
CA TYR A 183 11.44 14.21 39.07
C TYR A 183 10.64 12.94 38.86
N HIS A 184 9.71 12.98 37.91
CA HIS A 184 9.06 11.79 37.37
C HIS A 184 9.78 11.33 36.11
N ILE A 185 10.31 10.10 36.10
CA ILE A 185 11.06 9.54 34.99
C ILE A 185 10.21 8.47 34.31
N LYS A 186 10.15 8.52 32.98
CA LYS A 186 9.62 7.45 32.13
C LYS A 186 10.61 7.08 31.04
N ILE A 187 10.89 5.79 30.89
CA ILE A 187 11.79 5.24 29.87
C ILE A 187 10.99 4.24 29.04
N THR A 188 11.07 4.31 27.72
CA THR A 188 10.50 3.30 26.83
C THR A 188 11.57 2.73 25.90
N ASN A 189 11.50 1.42 25.68
CA ASN A 189 12.32 0.69 24.72
C ASN A 189 11.38 -0.18 23.88
N GLU A 190 11.08 0.27 22.67
CA GLU A 190 10.09 -0.33 21.78
C GLU A 190 10.72 -0.56 20.41
N ASN A 191 10.89 -1.82 20.01
CA ASN A 191 11.57 -2.21 18.78
C ASN A 191 12.98 -1.59 18.71
N ASN A 192 13.21 -0.67 17.76
CA ASN A 192 14.46 0.08 17.59
C ASN A 192 14.46 1.46 18.27
N ARG A 193 13.35 1.86 18.92
CA ARG A 193 13.16 3.19 19.51
C ARG A 193 13.38 3.18 21.01
N VAL A 194 14.26 4.09 21.46
CA VAL A 194 14.59 4.34 22.86
C VAL A 194 14.16 5.75 23.22
N SER A 195 13.24 5.91 24.17
CA SER A 195 12.80 7.23 24.63
C SER A 195 13.01 7.41 26.13
N TYR A 196 13.37 8.63 26.51
CA TYR A 196 13.50 9.04 27.92
C TYR A 196 12.73 10.33 28.14
N TYR A 197 11.90 10.35 29.18
CA TYR A 197 11.08 11.48 29.60
C TYR A 197 11.41 11.85 31.04
N ILE A 198 11.43 13.16 31.32
CA ILE A 198 11.50 13.70 32.68
C ILE A 198 10.38 14.74 32.86
N ASP A 199 9.58 14.62 33.92
CA ASP A 199 8.42 15.47 34.20
C ASP A 199 7.48 15.61 32.98
N GLY A 200 7.30 14.51 32.24
CA GLY A 200 6.50 14.46 31.01
C GLY A 200 7.17 15.03 29.75
N LYS A 201 8.34 15.68 29.86
CA LYS A 201 9.11 16.22 28.71
C LYS A 201 10.05 15.14 28.15
N ARG A 202 9.99 14.88 26.84
CA ARG A 202 10.90 13.95 26.14
C ARG A 202 12.30 14.57 26.00
N LEU A 203 13.32 13.90 26.52
CA LEU A 203 14.74 14.30 26.41
C LEU A 203 15.51 13.49 25.37
N VAL A 204 15.14 12.23 25.18
CA VAL A 204 15.79 11.32 24.24
C VAL A 204 14.71 10.68 23.38
N ASP A 205 14.97 10.65 22.08
CA ASP A 205 14.21 9.89 21.08
C ASP A 205 15.22 9.27 20.11
N PHE A 206 15.87 8.19 20.54
CA PHE A 206 16.98 7.57 19.83
C PHE A 206 16.50 6.34 19.05
N ARG A 207 17.04 6.16 17.85
CA ARG A 207 16.84 4.98 17.01
C ARG A 207 18.15 4.20 17.00
N ASP A 208 18.14 2.95 17.43
CA ASP A 208 19.31 2.09 17.38
C ASP A 208 19.18 1.11 16.22
N ALA A 209 20.19 1.04 15.33
CA ALA A 209 20.27 0.02 14.28
C ALA A 209 20.49 -1.39 14.84
N GLU A 210 21.02 -1.46 16.06
CA GLU A 210 21.29 -2.70 16.78
C GLU A 210 20.69 -2.59 18.20
N PRO A 211 19.35 -2.55 18.32
CA PRO A 211 18.72 -2.26 19.58
C PRO A 211 18.98 -3.34 20.62
N LEU A 212 19.16 -2.89 21.87
CA LEU A 212 19.25 -3.78 23.01
C LEU A 212 17.84 -4.27 23.38
N THR A 213 17.55 -5.55 23.13
CA THR A 213 16.20 -6.14 23.28
C THR A 213 15.93 -6.75 24.66
N GLU A 214 16.96 -6.94 25.46
CA GLU A 214 16.86 -7.44 26.83
C GLU A 214 18.04 -6.99 27.70
N GLY A 215 17.84 -6.94 29.01
CA GLY A 215 18.89 -6.64 29.98
C GLY A 215 18.35 -6.20 31.34
N TRP A 216 19.23 -5.75 32.22
CA TRP A 216 18.91 -5.32 33.58
C TRP A 216 18.82 -3.80 33.69
N PHE A 217 18.00 -3.35 34.64
CA PHE A 217 17.89 -1.94 35.02
C PHE A 217 18.71 -1.63 36.28
N GLY A 218 19.32 -0.46 36.36
CA GLY A 218 20.02 -0.01 37.55
C GLY A 218 20.01 1.50 37.75
N PHE A 219 19.78 1.94 38.99
CA PHE A 219 20.01 3.33 39.38
C PHE A 219 21.50 3.54 39.66
N ARG A 220 22.10 4.57 39.07
CA ARG A 220 23.53 4.86 39.20
C ARG A 220 23.73 6.21 39.86
N SER A 221 24.60 6.29 40.85
CA SER A 221 24.97 7.57 41.45
C SER A 221 26.36 7.57 42.08
N THR A 222 26.94 8.75 42.27
CA THR A 222 28.25 8.93 42.91
C THR A 222 28.24 10.19 43.74
N LEU A 223 28.88 10.18 44.91
CA LEU A 223 28.95 11.34 45.82
C LEU A 223 27.59 12.07 45.92
N SER A 224 26.51 11.35 46.22
CA SER A 224 25.15 11.87 46.16
C SER A 224 24.25 11.22 47.22
N ARG A 225 23.21 11.94 47.62
CA ARG A 225 22.10 11.46 48.45
C ARG A 225 20.82 11.51 47.64
N THR A 226 20.22 10.36 47.35
CA THR A 226 19.08 10.27 46.41
C THR A 226 17.92 9.51 47.05
N ARG A 227 16.70 10.06 46.92
CA ARG A 227 15.45 9.40 47.29
C ARG A 227 14.79 8.86 46.02
N ILE A 228 14.29 7.62 46.06
CA ILE A 228 13.61 6.96 44.95
C ILE A 228 12.32 6.34 45.46
N THR A 229 11.22 6.54 44.74
CA THR A 229 9.92 5.91 45.03
C THR A 229 9.17 5.57 43.75
N ASN A 230 8.01 4.93 43.88
CA ASN A 230 7.07 4.63 42.77
C ASN A 230 7.67 3.85 41.59
N PHE A 231 8.77 3.12 41.79
CA PHE A 231 9.38 2.31 40.73
C PHE A 231 8.43 1.20 40.29
N HIS A 232 8.15 1.15 39.00
CA HIS A 232 7.46 0.05 38.35
C HIS A 232 7.94 -0.09 36.91
N TYR A 233 7.71 -1.26 36.34
CA TYR A 233 8.01 -1.50 34.93
C TYR A 233 7.01 -2.48 34.33
N GLU A 234 6.82 -2.34 33.03
CA GLU A 234 6.00 -3.23 32.21
C GLU A 234 6.88 -3.85 31.14
N CYS A 235 6.72 -5.15 30.93
CA CYS A 235 7.36 -5.87 29.82
C CYS A 235 6.25 -6.58 29.06
N SER A 236 6.04 -6.21 27.80
CA SER A 236 5.15 -6.95 26.92
C SER A 236 5.95 -7.75 25.90
N SER A 237 5.56 -9.02 25.73
CA SER A 237 5.94 -9.79 24.56
C SER A 237 5.30 -9.15 23.34
N GLN A 238 6.01 -9.14 22.21
CA GLN A 238 5.55 -8.63 20.92
C GLN A 238 4.34 -9.40 20.33
N GLU A 239 3.73 -10.32 21.08
CA GLU A 239 2.50 -11.02 20.70
C GLU A 239 1.29 -10.08 20.81
N THR A 240 1.12 -9.17 19.85
CA THR A 240 -0.22 -8.61 19.58
C THR A 240 -1.08 -9.73 19.01
N THR A 241 -1.81 -10.44 19.88
CA THR A 241 -2.72 -11.50 19.44
C THR A 241 -3.90 -10.99 18.60
N ALA A 242 -4.13 -9.68 18.58
CA ALA A 242 -5.20 -9.00 17.87
C ALA A 242 -4.65 -7.92 16.94
N VAL A 243 -5.10 -7.95 15.69
CA VAL A 243 -4.81 -6.99 14.63
C VAL A 243 -5.97 -6.01 14.55
N PRO A 244 -5.79 -4.74 14.93
CA PRO A 244 -6.85 -3.73 14.80
C PRO A 244 -7.07 -3.38 13.33
N LEU A 245 -8.33 -3.38 12.91
CA LEU A 245 -8.73 -3.03 11.55
C LEU A 245 -9.52 -1.71 11.53
N GLN A 246 -9.40 -0.98 10.42
CA GLN A 246 -10.09 0.27 10.15
C GLN A 246 -10.67 0.29 8.74
N TRP A 247 -11.73 1.06 8.55
CA TRP A 247 -12.26 1.38 7.23
C TRP A 247 -11.47 2.50 6.57
N ILE A 248 -11.17 2.35 5.29
CA ILE A 248 -10.71 3.42 4.40
C ILE A 248 -11.96 4.02 3.75
N GLY A 249 -12.28 5.25 4.14
CA GLY A 249 -13.57 5.89 3.88
C GLY A 249 -14.55 5.69 5.04
N ASN A 250 -15.84 5.86 4.77
CA ASN A 250 -16.87 5.69 5.80
C ASN A 250 -17.19 4.20 6.01
N PRO A 251 -17.62 3.80 7.21
CA PRO A 251 -18.23 2.49 7.44
C PRO A 251 -19.42 2.29 6.48
N PRO A 252 -19.49 1.16 5.74
CA PRO A 252 -20.61 0.89 4.83
C PRO A 252 -21.95 0.77 5.55
N GLU A 253 -23.02 1.31 4.96
CA GLU A 253 -24.40 1.21 5.49
C GLU A 253 -25.18 0.00 4.94
N LEU A 254 -24.60 -0.76 4.00
CA LEU A 254 -25.06 -2.09 3.59
C LEU A 254 -23.97 -3.14 3.89
N ASP A 255 -24.37 -4.41 3.91
CA ASP A 255 -23.44 -5.52 4.03
C ASP A 255 -22.39 -5.44 2.92
N LYS A 256 -21.11 -5.48 3.32
CA LYS A 256 -19.98 -5.22 2.42
C LYS A 256 -19.11 -6.46 2.27
N PRO A 257 -19.06 -7.06 1.08
CA PRO A 257 -18.01 -8.01 0.74
C PRO A 257 -16.65 -7.33 0.76
N VAL A 258 -15.70 -7.87 1.52
CA VAL A 258 -14.33 -7.36 1.63
C VAL A 258 -13.32 -8.47 1.36
N SER A 259 -12.20 -8.09 0.76
CA SER A 259 -10.95 -8.86 0.82
C SER A 259 -9.81 -7.92 1.14
N PHE A 260 -8.96 -8.30 2.09
CA PHE A 260 -7.84 -7.49 2.55
C PHE A 260 -6.70 -8.38 3.03
N GLY A 261 -5.50 -7.83 3.10
CA GLY A 261 -4.35 -8.56 3.63
C GLY A 261 -3.80 -7.99 4.93
N VAL A 262 -3.12 -8.86 5.66
CA VAL A 262 -2.56 -8.59 6.99
C VAL A 262 -1.13 -9.09 7.04
N PRO A 263 -0.14 -8.23 7.37
CA PRO A 263 1.24 -8.63 7.55
C PRO A 263 1.45 -9.26 8.94
N PHE A 264 2.43 -10.16 9.05
CA PHE A 264 2.84 -10.76 10.33
C PHE A 264 4.36 -10.83 10.45
N ASP A 265 4.85 -10.83 11.69
CA ASP A 265 6.27 -10.98 11.98
C ASP A 265 6.75 -12.42 11.69
N LYS A 266 8.05 -12.55 11.40
CA LYS A 266 8.69 -13.84 11.14
C LYS A 266 8.49 -14.80 12.31
N GLY A 267 7.95 -15.98 12.02
CA GLY A 267 7.68 -17.04 12.99
C GLY A 267 6.37 -16.88 13.78
N GLU A 268 5.59 -15.82 13.55
CA GLU A 268 4.35 -15.57 14.30
C GLU A 268 3.16 -16.43 13.81
N VAL A 269 2.96 -16.47 12.49
CA VAL A 269 1.84 -17.16 11.84
C VAL A 269 2.39 -18.15 10.81
N PHE A 270 1.89 -19.38 10.82
CA PHE A 270 2.18 -20.40 9.81
C PHE A 270 0.91 -20.69 9.00
N PRO A 271 1.00 -21.30 7.80
CA PRO A 271 -0.16 -21.53 6.93
C PRO A 271 -1.32 -22.29 7.59
N GLU A 272 -1.03 -23.13 8.59
CA GLU A 272 -2.02 -23.89 9.36
C GLU A 272 -2.64 -23.11 10.55
N SER A 273 -2.15 -21.91 10.85
CA SER A 273 -2.72 -21.04 11.87
C SER A 273 -4.14 -20.64 11.51
N LEU A 274 -5.06 -20.76 12.47
CA LEU A 274 -6.44 -20.30 12.29
C LEU A 274 -6.56 -18.84 12.73
N LEU A 275 -6.99 -17.98 11.81
CA LEU A 275 -7.30 -16.58 12.07
C LEU A 275 -8.83 -16.39 12.17
N GLN A 276 -9.28 -15.55 13.09
CA GLN A 276 -10.69 -15.27 13.34
C GLN A 276 -10.96 -13.77 13.28
N LEU A 277 -11.99 -13.36 12.55
CA LEU A 277 -12.45 -11.97 12.49
C LEU A 277 -13.55 -11.74 13.53
N ARG A 278 -13.37 -10.73 14.38
CA ARG A 278 -14.32 -10.38 15.44
C ARG A 278 -14.77 -8.94 15.35
N SER A 279 -16.06 -8.69 15.58
CA SER A 279 -16.58 -7.35 15.84
C SER A 279 -16.19 -6.87 17.24
N ALA A 280 -16.31 -5.57 17.50
CA ALA A 280 -16.08 -4.99 18.83
C ALA A 280 -16.97 -5.61 19.94
N ASN A 281 -18.13 -6.18 19.58
CA ASN A 281 -19.03 -6.86 20.51
C ASN A 281 -18.62 -8.32 20.80
N GLY A 282 -17.50 -8.78 20.21
CA GLY A 282 -16.98 -10.14 20.36
C GLY A 282 -17.62 -11.18 19.45
N GLU A 283 -18.54 -10.77 18.56
CA GLU A 283 -19.18 -11.65 17.59
C GLU A 283 -18.17 -12.09 16.51
N ASN A 284 -18.21 -13.37 16.15
CA ASN A 284 -17.31 -13.94 15.16
C ASN A 284 -17.92 -13.86 13.76
N ILE A 285 -17.22 -13.21 12.83
CA ILE A 285 -17.62 -13.10 11.43
C ILE A 285 -16.93 -14.22 10.63
N PRO A 286 -17.66 -15.05 9.87
CA PRO A 286 -17.06 -16.06 9.00
C PRO A 286 -16.12 -15.42 7.97
N VAL A 287 -14.91 -15.97 7.86
CA VAL A 287 -13.90 -15.52 6.90
C VAL A 287 -13.14 -16.69 6.30
N ASP A 288 -12.70 -16.50 5.06
CA ASP A 288 -11.64 -17.31 4.45
C ASP A 288 -10.29 -16.64 4.69
N THR A 289 -9.23 -17.45 4.87
CA THR A 289 -7.86 -16.95 4.99
C THR A 289 -6.89 -17.80 4.18
N TRP A 290 -5.83 -17.16 3.67
CA TRP A 290 -4.79 -17.84 2.89
C TRP A 290 -3.47 -17.05 2.88
N PRO A 291 -2.31 -17.71 2.73
CA PRO A 291 -1.04 -17.00 2.58
C PRO A 291 -0.95 -16.27 1.23
N LEU A 292 -0.44 -15.03 1.26
CA LEU A 292 -0.10 -14.20 0.10
C LEU A 292 1.41 -14.12 -0.12
N ALA A 293 2.19 -14.15 0.96
CA ALA A 293 3.65 -14.18 0.95
C ALA A 293 4.20 -14.86 2.22
N TYR A 294 5.46 -15.26 2.15
CA TYR A 294 6.18 -16.00 3.17
C TYR A 294 7.50 -15.33 3.54
N TRP A 295 7.89 -15.47 4.81
CA TRP A 295 9.24 -15.24 5.27
C TRP A 295 10.16 -16.41 4.85
N PRO A 296 11.50 -16.22 4.86
CA PRO A 296 12.44 -17.26 4.49
C PRO A 296 12.37 -18.56 5.33
N ASP A 297 11.81 -18.51 6.54
CA ASP A 297 11.60 -19.68 7.40
C ASP A 297 10.29 -20.43 7.14
N GLY A 298 9.51 -19.99 6.14
CA GLY A 298 8.22 -20.56 5.77
C GLY A 298 7.02 -20.05 6.57
N SER A 299 7.23 -19.16 7.56
CA SER A 299 6.13 -18.45 8.21
C SER A 299 5.45 -17.47 7.25
N VAL A 300 4.19 -17.16 7.49
CA VAL A 300 3.37 -16.26 6.67
C VAL A 300 3.84 -14.82 6.89
N LYS A 301 4.29 -14.15 5.83
CA LYS A 301 4.63 -12.72 5.83
C LYS A 301 3.38 -11.86 5.62
N TRP A 302 2.48 -12.31 4.74
CA TRP A 302 1.17 -11.69 4.48
C TRP A 302 0.09 -12.75 4.36
N SER A 303 -1.04 -12.57 5.05
CA SER A 303 -2.24 -13.39 4.90
C SER A 303 -3.35 -12.58 4.25
N GLY A 304 -4.02 -13.15 3.25
CA GLY A 304 -5.31 -12.67 2.75
C GLY A 304 -6.44 -13.10 3.66
N VAL A 305 -7.47 -12.26 3.76
CA VAL A 305 -8.71 -12.47 4.51
C VAL A 305 -9.87 -12.02 3.63
N ALA A 306 -10.93 -12.82 3.55
CA ALA A 306 -12.15 -12.47 2.83
C ALA A 306 -13.41 -12.76 3.66
N GLY A 307 -14.37 -11.85 3.64
CA GLY A 307 -15.63 -11.99 4.37
C GLY A 307 -16.71 -11.02 3.91
N VAL A 308 -17.92 -11.18 4.42
CA VAL A 308 -19.01 -10.20 4.28
C VAL A 308 -19.22 -9.54 5.63
N ILE A 309 -18.97 -8.23 5.69
CA ILE A 309 -19.07 -7.47 6.92
C ILE A 309 -20.49 -6.89 7.04
N PRO A 310 -21.19 -7.10 8.17
CA PRO A 310 -22.52 -6.53 8.37
C PRO A 310 -22.51 -5.00 8.31
N ALA A 311 -23.58 -4.42 7.75
CA ALA A 311 -23.81 -2.98 7.70
C ALA A 311 -23.58 -2.28 9.05
N GLY A 312 -22.94 -1.11 9.03
CA GLY A 312 -22.70 -0.29 10.22
C GLY A 312 -21.65 -0.83 11.20
N THR A 313 -20.93 -1.92 10.85
CA THR A 313 -19.86 -2.44 11.71
C THR A 313 -18.63 -1.53 11.66
N GLU A 314 -18.41 -0.72 12.69
CA GLU A 314 -17.33 0.29 12.69
C GLU A 314 -15.93 -0.28 13.00
N LYS A 315 -15.84 -1.24 13.94
CA LYS A 315 -14.57 -1.72 14.50
C LYS A 315 -14.47 -3.23 14.46
N LEU A 316 -13.35 -3.71 13.94
CA LEU A 316 -13.06 -5.13 13.74
C LEU A 316 -11.64 -5.46 14.19
N MET A 317 -11.44 -6.69 14.64
CA MET A 317 -10.12 -7.22 15.00
C MET A 317 -9.93 -8.61 14.40
N LEU A 318 -8.74 -8.87 13.86
CA LEU A 318 -8.33 -10.21 13.44
C LEU A 318 -7.44 -10.85 14.50
N GLU A 319 -7.73 -12.07 14.93
CA GLU A 319 -7.00 -12.73 16.02
C GLU A 319 -6.54 -14.14 15.65
N LYS A 320 -5.37 -14.53 16.16
CA LYS A 320 -4.92 -15.93 16.11
C LYS A 320 -5.69 -16.77 17.13
N SER A 321 -6.36 -17.82 16.67
CA SER A 321 -7.16 -18.68 17.55
C SER A 321 -6.28 -19.53 18.47
N LYS A 322 -6.49 -19.43 19.80
CA LYS A 322 -5.74 -20.18 20.82
C LYS A 322 -6.20 -21.64 21.02
N LYS A 323 -7.32 -22.05 20.43
CA LYS A 323 -7.85 -23.42 20.51
C LYS A 323 -7.96 -23.99 19.10
N LYS A 324 -7.75 -25.31 18.96
CA LYS A 324 -8.38 -26.08 17.87
C LYS A 324 -9.90 -26.06 18.07
N SER A 325 -10.54 -24.90 17.93
CA SER A 325 -11.99 -24.83 17.89
C SER A 325 -12.41 -25.59 16.64
N LYS A 326 -13.33 -26.55 16.77
CA LYS A 326 -14.09 -27.06 15.62
C LYS A 326 -14.53 -25.82 14.84
N ALA A 327 -14.19 -25.74 13.55
CA ALA A 327 -14.76 -24.72 12.66
C ALA A 327 -16.24 -24.66 12.98
N GLY A 328 -16.72 -23.50 13.45
CA GLY A 328 -18.15 -23.31 13.65
C GLY A 328 -18.79 -23.71 12.33
N LYS A 329 -19.78 -24.62 12.37
CA LYS A 329 -20.52 -24.96 11.16
C LYS A 329 -20.92 -23.64 10.52
N SER A 330 -20.41 -23.37 9.32
CA SER A 330 -20.98 -22.31 8.49
C SER A 330 -22.47 -22.61 8.42
N ASN A 331 -23.32 -21.65 8.80
CA ASN A 331 -24.71 -21.74 8.40
C ASN A 331 -24.70 -21.77 6.87
N ASP A 332 -25.55 -22.61 6.26
CA ASP A 332 -25.62 -22.72 4.79
C ASP A 332 -25.83 -21.35 4.12
N GLU A 333 -26.46 -20.40 4.82
CA GLU A 333 -26.72 -19.02 4.37
C GLU A 333 -25.47 -18.16 4.16
N THR A 334 -24.34 -18.44 4.82
CA THR A 334 -23.10 -17.64 4.69
C THR A 334 -22.00 -18.33 3.91
N SER A 335 -22.33 -19.44 3.25
CA SER A 335 -21.39 -20.25 2.48
C SER A 335 -21.58 -20.12 0.96
N VAL A 336 -20.51 -20.31 0.20
CA VAL A 336 -20.57 -20.44 -1.27
C VAL A 336 -20.45 -21.90 -1.65
N SER A 337 -21.37 -22.38 -2.50
CA SER A 337 -21.27 -23.71 -3.11
C SER A 337 -20.86 -23.60 -4.58
N VAL A 338 -20.01 -24.54 -5.01
CA VAL A 338 -19.47 -24.60 -6.37
C VAL A 338 -19.75 -25.98 -6.94
N THR A 339 -20.42 -26.04 -8.08
CA THR A 339 -20.62 -27.29 -8.83
C THR A 339 -20.01 -27.17 -10.22
N GLU A 340 -19.00 -28.00 -10.48
CA GLU A 340 -18.31 -28.05 -11.77
C GLU A 340 -18.84 -29.19 -12.64
N THR A 341 -19.15 -28.88 -13.89
CA THR A 341 -19.51 -29.87 -14.92
C THR A 341 -18.66 -29.66 -16.18
N HIS A 342 -18.74 -30.60 -17.12
CA HIS A 342 -18.12 -30.44 -18.44
C HIS A 342 -18.74 -29.29 -19.25
N LYS A 343 -19.97 -28.86 -18.92
CA LYS A 343 -20.67 -27.77 -19.63
C LYS A 343 -20.36 -26.39 -19.04
N GLY A 344 -20.13 -26.31 -17.74
CA GLY A 344 -20.01 -25.04 -17.03
C GLY A 344 -19.79 -25.20 -15.53
N ILE A 345 -19.66 -24.06 -14.86
CA ILE A 345 -19.52 -23.88 -13.43
C ILE A 345 -20.82 -23.24 -12.91
N LYS A 346 -21.41 -23.83 -11.88
CA LYS A 346 -22.53 -23.26 -11.14
C LYS A 346 -22.04 -22.75 -9.79
N ILE A 347 -22.32 -21.50 -9.47
CA ILE A 347 -22.02 -20.87 -8.17
C ILE A 347 -23.32 -20.56 -7.45
N GLU A 348 -23.42 -20.90 -6.17
CA GLU A 348 -24.55 -20.51 -5.32
C GLU A 348 -24.06 -19.80 -4.06
N THR A 349 -24.60 -18.62 -3.77
CA THR A 349 -24.23 -17.80 -2.60
C THR A 349 -25.30 -17.76 -1.51
N GLY A 350 -26.37 -18.55 -1.64
CA GLY A 350 -27.58 -18.45 -0.83
C GLY A 350 -28.59 -17.42 -1.36
N MET A 351 -28.12 -16.28 -1.89
CA MET A 351 -28.97 -15.25 -2.52
C MET A 351 -28.98 -15.33 -4.05
N LEU A 352 -27.86 -15.80 -4.62
CA LEU A 352 -27.58 -15.80 -6.05
C LEU A 352 -27.31 -17.22 -6.56
N SER A 353 -27.72 -17.50 -7.80
CA SER A 353 -27.19 -18.61 -8.60
C SER A 353 -26.63 -18.09 -9.91
N ALA A 354 -25.35 -18.34 -10.18
CA ALA A 354 -24.67 -17.97 -11.43
C ALA A 354 -24.28 -19.21 -12.22
N TYR A 355 -24.56 -19.19 -13.53
CA TYR A 355 -24.19 -20.25 -14.47
C TYR A 355 -23.15 -19.70 -15.44
N ILE A 356 -21.95 -20.27 -15.40
CA ILE A 356 -20.77 -19.80 -16.15
C ILE A 356 -20.37 -20.90 -17.12
N PRO A 357 -20.41 -20.70 -18.44
CA PRO A 357 -19.98 -21.71 -19.40
C PRO A 357 -18.45 -21.89 -19.34
N ARG A 358 -17.95 -23.06 -19.79
CA ARG A 358 -16.49 -23.28 -19.89
C ARG A 358 -15.83 -22.61 -21.11
N GLN A 359 -16.62 -22.40 -22.16
CA GLN A 359 -16.17 -21.92 -23.47
C GLN A 359 -17.37 -21.38 -24.27
N GLY A 360 -17.10 -20.64 -25.36
CA GLY A 360 -18.13 -20.10 -26.27
C GLY A 360 -18.29 -18.58 -26.14
N GLU A 361 -19.43 -18.03 -26.54
CA GLU A 361 -19.57 -16.57 -26.65
C GLU A 361 -19.70 -15.86 -25.28
N PHE A 362 -20.33 -16.51 -24.30
CA PHE A 362 -20.80 -15.86 -23.08
C PHE A 362 -19.84 -16.04 -21.90
N LEU A 363 -19.68 -15.00 -21.09
CA LEU A 363 -18.96 -15.01 -19.81
C LEU A 363 -19.86 -15.52 -18.68
N ILE A 364 -21.14 -15.15 -18.72
CA ILE A 364 -22.18 -15.63 -17.79
C ILE A 364 -23.35 -16.02 -18.66
N ASP A 365 -23.75 -17.28 -18.59
CA ASP A 365 -24.93 -17.78 -19.29
C ASP A 365 -26.20 -17.20 -18.64
N SER A 366 -26.34 -17.35 -17.33
CA SER A 366 -27.49 -16.84 -16.59
C SER A 366 -27.18 -16.51 -15.14
N LEU A 367 -27.88 -15.50 -14.62
CA LEU A 367 -27.75 -14.97 -13.27
C LEU A 367 -29.13 -14.89 -12.63
N LEU A 368 -29.34 -15.64 -11.55
CA LEU A 368 -30.62 -15.74 -10.86
C LEU A 368 -30.51 -15.15 -9.45
N TYR A 369 -31.39 -14.22 -9.12
CA TYR A 369 -31.55 -13.67 -7.78
C TYR A 369 -32.78 -14.31 -7.12
N LYS A 370 -32.59 -15.04 -6.02
CA LYS A 370 -33.67 -15.77 -5.30
C LYS A 370 -34.58 -16.60 -6.23
N GLY A 371 -33.96 -17.27 -7.21
CA GLY A 371 -34.65 -18.11 -8.20
C GLY A 371 -35.21 -17.37 -9.43
N VAL A 372 -35.20 -16.04 -9.46
CA VAL A 372 -35.64 -15.24 -10.61
C VAL A 372 -34.44 -14.87 -11.48
N LYS A 373 -34.46 -15.21 -12.77
CA LYS A 373 -33.38 -14.92 -13.73
C LYS A 373 -33.26 -13.41 -14.03
N ILE A 374 -32.39 -12.66 -13.38
CA ILE A 374 -32.34 -11.20 -13.59
C ILE A 374 -31.44 -10.74 -14.75
N GLY A 375 -30.60 -11.63 -15.28
CA GLY A 375 -29.73 -11.35 -16.42
C GLY A 375 -29.19 -12.62 -17.06
N GLU A 376 -28.84 -12.55 -18.34
CA GLU A 376 -28.28 -13.66 -19.12
C GLU A 376 -27.34 -13.19 -20.23
N LYS A 377 -26.58 -14.15 -20.79
CA LYS A 377 -25.72 -13.97 -21.97
C LYS A 377 -24.76 -12.77 -21.87
N ALA A 378 -24.09 -12.64 -20.72
CA ALA A 378 -23.06 -11.63 -20.54
C ALA A 378 -21.94 -11.86 -21.57
N ARG A 379 -21.55 -10.83 -22.32
CA ARG A 379 -20.55 -10.95 -23.40
C ARG A 379 -19.77 -9.65 -23.57
N LEU A 380 -18.52 -9.76 -24.01
CA LEU A 380 -17.73 -8.61 -24.42
C LEU A 380 -18.04 -8.30 -25.88
N ILE A 381 -18.05 -7.02 -26.21
CA ILE A 381 -18.29 -6.54 -27.56
C ILE A 381 -17.26 -5.47 -27.92
N CYS A 382 -16.79 -5.52 -29.16
CA CYS A 382 -15.88 -4.52 -29.71
C CYS A 382 -16.29 -4.19 -31.15
N ASN A 383 -16.10 -2.94 -31.54
CA ASN A 383 -16.26 -2.48 -32.90
C ASN A 383 -15.01 -1.69 -33.31
N THR A 384 -14.48 -1.95 -34.50
CA THR A 384 -13.41 -1.16 -35.10
C THR A 384 -13.91 -0.43 -36.33
N GLN A 385 -13.21 0.64 -36.69
CA GLN A 385 -13.36 1.33 -37.98
C GLN A 385 -12.05 1.30 -38.79
N SER A 386 -12.16 1.39 -40.12
CA SER A 386 -11.02 1.26 -41.03
C SER A 386 -9.98 2.38 -40.95
N GLU A 387 -10.41 3.60 -40.65
CA GLU A 387 -9.56 4.80 -40.59
C GLU A 387 -10.24 5.87 -39.71
N PRO A 388 -9.49 6.81 -39.11
CA PRO A 388 -10.06 8.02 -38.50
C PRO A 388 -10.83 8.86 -39.52
N ILE A 389 -11.85 9.58 -39.07
CA ILE A 389 -12.69 10.39 -39.95
C ILE A 389 -11.99 11.72 -40.24
N LEU A 390 -11.63 11.96 -41.50
CA LEU A 390 -11.15 13.25 -42.00
C LEU A 390 -12.20 13.87 -42.92
N GLU A 391 -12.08 15.17 -43.22
CA GLU A 391 -12.95 15.86 -44.18
C GLU A 391 -12.95 15.17 -45.56
N SER A 392 -11.84 14.53 -45.93
CA SER A 392 -11.67 13.78 -47.18
C SER A 392 -12.17 12.34 -47.12
N THR A 393 -12.55 11.81 -45.95
CA THR A 393 -12.98 10.41 -45.79
C THR A 393 -14.34 10.22 -46.43
N SER A 394 -14.39 9.44 -47.52
CA SER A 394 -15.62 9.20 -48.30
C SER A 394 -16.39 7.97 -47.85
N GLN A 395 -15.72 6.97 -47.29
CA GLN A 395 -16.31 5.71 -46.84
C GLN A 395 -15.56 5.16 -45.62
N ILE A 396 -16.31 4.61 -44.67
CA ILE A 396 -15.78 3.91 -43.50
C ILE A 396 -16.39 2.52 -43.46
N SER A 397 -15.58 1.51 -43.18
CA SER A 397 -16.07 0.16 -42.90
C SER A 397 -15.92 -0.18 -41.42
N PHE A 398 -16.88 -0.96 -40.90
CA PHE A 398 -16.91 -1.38 -39.51
C PHE A 398 -16.75 -2.89 -39.39
N THR A 399 -15.95 -3.33 -38.42
CA THR A 399 -15.85 -4.76 -38.07
C THR A 399 -16.30 -4.95 -36.62
N ASN A 400 -17.25 -5.87 -36.44
CA ASN A 400 -17.79 -6.21 -35.13
C ASN A 400 -17.14 -7.48 -34.59
N TYR A 401 -16.84 -7.47 -33.30
CA TYR A 401 -16.29 -8.58 -32.55
C TYR A 401 -17.14 -8.85 -31.31
N THR A 402 -17.23 -10.12 -30.93
CA THR A 402 -17.83 -10.58 -29.68
C THR A 402 -16.81 -11.42 -28.93
N SER A 403 -16.95 -11.57 -27.61
CA SER A 403 -16.11 -12.48 -26.84
C SER A 403 -16.18 -13.91 -27.38
N GLU A 404 -15.04 -14.57 -27.43
CA GLU A 404 -14.86 -16.01 -27.56
C GLU A 404 -14.11 -16.48 -26.31
N LEU A 405 -14.87 -17.00 -25.34
CA LEU A 405 -14.36 -17.61 -24.13
C LEU A 405 -13.63 -18.92 -24.49
N LYS A 406 -12.34 -18.98 -24.14
CA LYS A 406 -11.48 -20.14 -24.37
C LYS A 406 -11.45 -21.07 -23.16
N SER A 407 -11.50 -20.51 -21.95
CA SER A 407 -11.55 -21.28 -20.71
C SER A 407 -12.21 -20.52 -19.58
N ALA A 408 -12.93 -21.24 -18.71
CA ALA A 408 -13.31 -20.76 -17.38
C ALA A 408 -12.88 -21.77 -16.32
N ILE A 409 -12.20 -21.30 -15.26
CA ILE A 409 -11.70 -22.11 -14.16
C ILE A 409 -12.09 -21.49 -12.81
N VAL A 410 -12.32 -22.35 -11.81
CA VAL A 410 -12.42 -21.90 -10.42
C VAL A 410 -10.99 -21.67 -9.92
N GLU A 411 -10.58 -20.40 -9.86
CA GLU A 411 -9.21 -20.01 -9.47
C GLU A 411 -9.02 -20.13 -7.95
N ARG A 412 -10.07 -19.89 -7.18
CA ARG A 412 -10.09 -20.08 -5.72
C ARG A 412 -11.49 -20.44 -5.24
N SER A 413 -11.57 -21.44 -4.37
CA SER A 413 -12.81 -21.85 -3.68
C SER A 413 -12.56 -21.88 -2.18
N GLY A 414 -13.14 -20.92 -1.46
CA GLY A 414 -13.21 -20.90 0.00
C GLY A 414 -14.64 -21.17 0.48
N ALA A 415 -14.86 -21.16 1.79
CA ALA A 415 -16.18 -21.32 2.37
C ALA A 415 -17.04 -20.07 2.18
N VAL A 416 -16.44 -18.88 2.22
CA VAL A 416 -17.13 -17.58 2.17
C VAL A 416 -16.97 -16.90 0.81
N ARG A 417 -15.84 -17.08 0.14
CA ARG A 417 -15.54 -16.43 -1.15
C ARG A 417 -15.15 -17.46 -2.21
N THR A 418 -15.68 -17.29 -3.43
CA THR A 418 -15.24 -18.01 -4.63
C THR A 418 -14.85 -17.05 -5.74
N LEU A 419 -13.78 -17.38 -6.46
CA LEU A 419 -13.27 -16.64 -7.61
C LEU A 419 -13.27 -17.54 -8.86
N VAL A 420 -13.86 -17.06 -9.95
CA VAL A 420 -13.83 -17.71 -11.26
C VAL A 420 -13.05 -16.84 -12.23
N LYS A 421 -12.03 -17.41 -12.88
CA LYS A 421 -11.24 -16.77 -13.92
C LYS A 421 -11.70 -17.26 -15.29
N LEU A 422 -11.86 -16.32 -16.21
CA LEU A 422 -12.31 -16.52 -17.58
C LEU A 422 -11.27 -15.93 -18.53
N ASP A 423 -10.73 -16.74 -19.43
CA ASP A 423 -9.74 -16.31 -20.43
C ASP A 423 -10.35 -16.42 -21.83
N GLY A 424 -10.14 -15.42 -22.67
CA GLY A 424 -10.67 -15.42 -24.03
C GLY A 424 -10.09 -14.35 -24.93
N VAL A 425 -10.73 -14.16 -26.08
CA VAL A 425 -10.37 -13.17 -27.11
C VAL A 425 -11.62 -12.54 -27.70
N HIS A 426 -11.48 -11.40 -28.37
CA HIS A 426 -12.52 -10.84 -29.22
C HIS A 426 -12.44 -11.47 -30.61
N LYS A 427 -13.56 -11.98 -31.11
CA LYS A 427 -13.66 -12.69 -32.39
C LYS A 427 -14.69 -12.06 -33.33
N SER A 428 -14.29 -11.81 -34.57
CA SER A 428 -15.18 -11.32 -35.63
C SER A 428 -15.81 -12.47 -36.42
N LYS A 429 -16.82 -12.14 -37.23
CA LYS A 429 -17.52 -13.11 -38.08
C LYS A 429 -16.64 -13.75 -39.15
N ASP A 430 -15.61 -13.07 -39.61
CA ASP A 430 -14.60 -13.58 -40.56
C ASP A 430 -13.49 -14.40 -39.89
N GLY A 431 -13.52 -14.51 -38.56
CA GLY A 431 -12.65 -15.40 -37.79
C GLY A 431 -11.38 -14.76 -37.23
N ARG A 432 -11.16 -13.45 -37.39
CA ARG A 432 -10.05 -12.75 -36.73
C ARG A 432 -10.26 -12.78 -35.22
N GLU A 433 -9.22 -13.20 -34.50
CA GLU A 433 -9.14 -13.18 -33.04
C GLU A 433 -8.08 -12.16 -32.62
N TRP A 434 -8.41 -11.30 -31.65
CA TRP A 434 -7.54 -10.25 -31.11
C TRP A 434 -8.08 -9.74 -29.76
N LEU A 435 -7.43 -8.78 -29.11
CA LEU A 435 -7.75 -8.25 -27.78
C LEU A 435 -7.99 -9.38 -26.77
N PRO A 436 -6.95 -10.18 -26.44
CA PRO A 436 -7.07 -11.20 -25.41
C PRO A 436 -7.50 -10.56 -24.11
N PHE A 437 -8.44 -11.21 -23.43
CA PHE A 437 -9.02 -10.73 -22.19
C PHE A 437 -8.94 -11.76 -21.08
N VAL A 438 -8.90 -11.24 -19.86
CA VAL A 438 -9.12 -11.99 -18.63
C VAL A 438 -10.27 -11.32 -17.88
N VAL A 439 -11.29 -12.09 -17.54
CA VAL A 439 -12.37 -11.65 -16.65
C VAL A 439 -12.35 -12.47 -15.38
N ARG A 440 -12.41 -11.81 -14.23
CA ARG A 440 -12.52 -12.44 -12.91
C ARG A 440 -13.84 -12.09 -12.25
N LEU A 441 -14.58 -13.11 -11.83
CA LEU A 441 -15.87 -13.00 -11.15
C LEU A 441 -15.72 -13.42 -9.69
N TYR A 442 -16.07 -12.51 -8.79
CA TYR A 442 -15.93 -12.69 -7.35
C TYR A 442 -17.32 -12.84 -6.72
N PHE A 443 -17.52 -13.95 -6.02
CA PHE A 443 -18.77 -14.30 -5.34
C PHE A 443 -18.53 -14.47 -3.85
N TYR A 444 -19.48 -14.00 -3.04
CA TYR A 444 -19.42 -14.10 -1.58
C TYR A 444 -20.73 -14.69 -1.03
N GLY A 445 -20.62 -15.61 -0.08
CA GLY A 445 -21.75 -16.23 0.60
C GLY A 445 -22.56 -15.20 1.37
N GLY A 446 -23.88 -15.24 1.24
CA GLY A 446 -24.77 -14.26 1.86
C GLY A 446 -24.81 -12.88 1.18
N SER A 447 -24.19 -12.71 0.00
CA SER A 447 -24.25 -11.46 -0.77
C SER A 447 -24.80 -11.67 -2.17
N GLU A 448 -25.56 -10.68 -2.66
CA GLU A 448 -26.00 -10.56 -4.05
C GLU A 448 -24.93 -9.97 -4.98
N GLN A 449 -23.96 -9.23 -4.43
CA GLN A 449 -22.99 -8.47 -5.22
C GLN A 449 -22.03 -9.41 -5.95
N VAL A 450 -21.79 -9.13 -7.24
CA VAL A 450 -20.74 -9.79 -8.03
C VAL A 450 -19.77 -8.74 -8.51
N LYS A 451 -18.53 -8.75 -7.99
CA LYS A 451 -17.44 -7.95 -8.56
C LYS A 451 -16.94 -8.65 -9.82
N MET A 452 -16.84 -7.90 -10.91
CA MET A 452 -16.30 -8.34 -12.20
C MET A 452 -15.08 -7.47 -12.52
N VAL A 453 -13.90 -8.08 -12.61
CA VAL A 453 -12.67 -7.40 -13.03
C VAL A 453 -12.36 -7.84 -14.44
N HIS A 454 -12.39 -6.90 -15.39
CA HIS A 454 -12.14 -7.14 -16.82
C HIS A 454 -10.81 -6.49 -17.21
N SER A 455 -9.86 -7.31 -17.68
CA SER A 455 -8.57 -6.88 -18.21
C SER A 455 -8.47 -7.28 -19.66
N PHE A 456 -7.89 -6.44 -20.52
CA PHE A 456 -7.52 -6.82 -21.88
C PHE A 456 -6.14 -6.28 -22.24
N VAL A 457 -5.50 -6.91 -23.22
CA VAL A 457 -4.21 -6.46 -23.78
C VAL A 457 -4.45 -6.00 -25.22
N PHE A 458 -3.91 -4.84 -25.60
CA PHE A 458 -3.94 -4.38 -26.98
C PHE A 458 -2.89 -5.11 -27.81
N ASP A 459 -3.31 -6.01 -28.69
CA ASP A 459 -2.45 -6.76 -29.63
C ASP A 459 -2.69 -6.35 -31.10
N GLY A 460 -3.30 -5.17 -31.30
CA GLY A 460 -3.61 -4.62 -32.61
C GLY A 460 -2.44 -3.91 -33.30
N ASN A 461 -2.63 -3.60 -34.57
CA ASN A 461 -1.78 -2.71 -35.34
C ASN A 461 -2.29 -1.27 -35.22
N GLN A 462 -1.49 -0.39 -34.62
CA GLN A 462 -1.85 1.02 -34.38
C GLN A 462 -2.24 1.81 -35.65
N ASP A 463 -1.78 1.39 -36.83
CA ASP A 463 -2.07 2.04 -38.11
C ASP A 463 -3.35 1.53 -38.79
N LYS A 464 -4.01 0.52 -38.23
CA LYS A 464 -5.17 -0.16 -38.85
C LYS A 464 -6.34 -0.40 -37.90
N ASP A 465 -6.05 -0.63 -36.62
CA ASP A 465 -7.02 -1.11 -35.65
C ASP A 465 -7.51 0.01 -34.76
N PHE A 466 -8.43 0.82 -35.31
CA PHE A 466 -9.05 1.94 -34.60
C PHE A 466 -10.31 1.45 -33.86
N ILE A 467 -10.20 1.23 -32.55
CA ILE A 467 -11.33 0.82 -31.71
C ILE A 467 -12.34 1.95 -31.63
N ARG A 468 -13.54 1.73 -32.17
CA ARG A 468 -14.65 2.67 -32.11
C ARG A 468 -15.54 2.46 -30.89
N ALA A 469 -15.67 1.22 -30.43
CA ALA A 469 -16.45 0.90 -29.24
C ALA A 469 -15.89 -0.35 -28.56
N LEU A 470 -15.90 -0.37 -27.23
CA LEU A 470 -15.52 -1.50 -26.41
C LEU A 470 -16.47 -1.56 -25.21
N GLY A 471 -17.08 -2.71 -24.93
CA GLY A 471 -18.08 -2.78 -23.87
C GLY A 471 -18.44 -4.19 -23.42
N ILE A 472 -19.24 -4.24 -22.36
CA ILE A 472 -19.78 -5.46 -21.76
C ILE A 472 -21.30 -5.38 -21.85
N ARG A 473 -21.94 -6.42 -22.41
CA ARG A 473 -23.38 -6.47 -22.66
C ARG A 473 -24.05 -7.63 -21.95
N PHE A 474 -25.20 -7.36 -21.36
CA PHE A 474 -26.09 -8.32 -20.71
C PHE A 474 -27.46 -8.29 -21.38
N ASP A 475 -28.11 -9.43 -21.46
CA ASP A 475 -29.52 -9.53 -21.80
C ASP A 475 -30.34 -9.56 -20.49
N ILE A 476 -31.37 -8.72 -20.40
CA ILE A 476 -32.18 -8.49 -19.20
C ILE A 476 -33.63 -8.91 -19.47
N PRO A 477 -34.14 -9.95 -18.79
CA PRO A 477 -35.53 -10.36 -18.98
C PRO A 477 -36.54 -9.32 -18.48
N MET A 478 -37.50 -8.98 -19.34
CA MET A 478 -38.56 -7.99 -19.12
C MET A 478 -39.93 -8.68 -19.17
N ARG A 479 -40.38 -9.19 -18.02
CA ARG A 479 -41.55 -10.07 -17.85
C ARG A 479 -42.86 -9.32 -17.77
N GLU A 480 -42.81 -8.12 -17.23
CA GLU A 480 -43.99 -7.34 -16.86
C GLU A 480 -44.53 -6.51 -18.03
N ALA A 481 -45.74 -5.96 -17.86
CA ALA A 481 -46.28 -4.94 -18.76
C ALA A 481 -45.34 -3.72 -18.86
N LEU A 482 -45.39 -2.96 -19.96
CA LEU A 482 -44.47 -1.84 -20.21
C LEU A 482 -44.46 -0.79 -19.09
N TYR A 483 -45.61 -0.54 -18.46
CA TYR A 483 -45.74 0.40 -17.35
C TYR A 483 -45.19 -0.12 -16.02
N ASN A 484 -44.75 -1.38 -15.95
CA ASN A 484 -44.14 -2.02 -14.78
C ASN A 484 -42.65 -2.36 -15.00
N ARG A 485 -42.05 -1.82 -16.07
CA ARG A 485 -40.62 -1.90 -16.38
C ARG A 485 -39.97 -0.57 -16.07
N HIS A 486 -38.77 -0.59 -15.50
CA HIS A 486 -38.10 0.60 -14.98
C HIS A 486 -36.65 0.67 -15.41
N ILE A 487 -36.22 1.91 -15.65
CA ILE A 487 -34.86 2.27 -16.03
C ILE A 487 -34.38 3.37 -15.09
N ALA A 488 -33.14 3.29 -14.63
CA ALA A 488 -32.52 4.34 -13.83
C ALA A 488 -31.02 4.51 -14.12
N PHE A 489 -30.54 5.74 -13.97
CA PHE A 489 -29.14 6.14 -14.05
C PHE A 489 -28.79 7.05 -12.85
N SER A 490 -27.60 6.84 -12.29
CA SER A 490 -27.01 7.79 -11.36
C SER A 490 -26.59 9.07 -12.09
N CYS A 491 -26.71 10.19 -11.40
CA CYS A 491 -26.27 11.50 -11.85
C CYS A 491 -25.22 12.05 -10.85
N ALA A 492 -24.83 13.31 -11.02
CA ALA A 492 -23.96 14.01 -10.09
C ALA A 492 -24.61 14.16 -8.71
N ASP A 493 -23.77 14.17 -7.67
CA ASP A 493 -24.11 14.55 -6.29
C ASP A 493 -25.32 13.80 -5.69
N GLY A 494 -25.41 12.49 -5.96
CA GLY A 494 -26.51 11.65 -5.48
C GLY A 494 -27.82 11.80 -6.28
N GLY A 495 -27.81 12.57 -7.36
CA GLY A 495 -28.96 12.71 -8.25
C GLY A 495 -29.32 11.38 -8.93
N VAL A 496 -30.62 11.20 -9.20
CA VAL A 496 -31.14 10.01 -9.89
C VAL A 496 -32.09 10.40 -11.02
N TRP A 497 -31.74 9.97 -12.22
CA TRP A 497 -32.67 9.96 -13.34
C TRP A 497 -33.31 8.57 -13.44
N SER A 498 -34.64 8.51 -13.41
CA SER A 498 -35.36 7.25 -13.53
C SER A 498 -36.69 7.43 -14.21
N GLU A 499 -37.07 6.50 -15.06
CA GLU A 499 -38.39 6.45 -15.69
C GLU A 499 -38.87 5.01 -15.90
N PRO A 500 -40.20 4.79 -15.84
CA PRO A 500 -40.80 3.60 -16.39
C PRO A 500 -40.72 3.57 -17.93
N VAL A 501 -40.71 2.38 -18.53
CA VAL A 501 -40.70 2.21 -20.01
C VAL A 501 -41.96 2.83 -20.65
N GLN A 502 -43.10 2.77 -19.96
CA GLN A 502 -44.31 3.51 -20.32
C GLN A 502 -44.76 4.40 -19.15
N PRO A 503 -44.32 5.67 -19.09
CA PRO A 503 -44.68 6.58 -18.00
C PRO A 503 -46.16 6.95 -18.00
N LEU A 504 -46.84 6.75 -16.86
CA LEU A 504 -48.25 7.09 -16.66
C LEU A 504 -48.44 8.54 -16.16
N VAL A 505 -47.42 9.10 -15.52
CA VAL A 505 -47.45 10.46 -14.94
C VAL A 505 -47.31 11.55 -16.02
N GLY A 506 -47.82 12.76 -15.74
CA GLY A 506 -47.79 13.89 -16.68
C GLY A 506 -48.85 13.82 -17.78
N ARG A 507 -49.86 12.95 -17.62
CA ARG A 507 -50.91 12.65 -18.60
C ARG A 507 -52.28 12.63 -17.92
N ARG A 508 -53.33 12.23 -18.66
CA ARG A 508 -54.66 11.96 -18.06
C ARG A 508 -54.53 10.89 -16.96
N ILE A 509 -55.15 11.11 -15.81
CA ILE A 509 -55.01 10.24 -14.64
C ILE A 509 -55.75 8.91 -14.87
N LEU A 510 -55.00 7.80 -14.81
CA LEU A 510 -55.55 6.44 -14.61
C LEU A 510 -56.17 6.31 -13.23
N THR A 511 -57.38 5.78 -13.18
CA THR A 511 -58.13 5.54 -11.93
C THR A 511 -58.66 4.11 -11.89
N LEU A 512 -58.54 3.44 -10.74
CA LEU A 512 -59.20 2.17 -10.47
C LEU A 512 -60.36 2.41 -9.50
N GLY A 513 -61.60 2.42 -9.99
CA GLY A 513 -62.80 2.65 -9.17
C GLY A 513 -62.92 4.08 -8.62
N LYS A 514 -63.71 4.27 -7.54
CA LYS A 514 -63.84 5.57 -6.86
C LYS A 514 -62.55 5.86 -6.07
N PRO A 515 -61.91 7.02 -6.26
CA PRO A 515 -60.71 7.38 -5.51
C PRO A 515 -61.00 7.37 -4.00
N GLN A 516 -60.17 6.66 -3.23
CA GLN A 516 -60.14 6.81 -1.79
C GLN A 516 -59.17 7.97 -1.48
N ASP A 517 -59.63 9.00 -0.78
CA ASP A 517 -58.89 10.26 -0.55
C ASP A 517 -57.54 10.12 0.21
N LYS A 518 -57.09 8.90 0.52
CA LYS A 518 -55.87 8.62 1.30
C LYS A 518 -54.81 7.78 0.58
N GLU A 519 -55.06 7.22 -0.60
CA GLU A 519 -54.06 6.41 -1.31
C GLU A 519 -53.28 7.21 -2.37
N PRO A 520 -51.95 6.99 -2.50
CA PRO A 520 -51.17 7.57 -3.59
C PRO A 520 -51.75 7.18 -4.96
N SER A 521 -51.74 8.11 -5.91
CA SER A 521 -52.19 7.82 -7.29
C SER A 521 -51.38 6.69 -7.92
N LEU A 522 -51.97 5.95 -8.87
CA LEU A 522 -51.24 4.89 -9.61
C LEU A 522 -49.97 5.43 -10.29
N GLN A 523 -50.00 6.68 -10.75
CA GLN A 523 -48.85 7.37 -11.34
C GLN A 523 -47.74 7.57 -10.33
N GLN A 524 -48.09 8.01 -9.11
CA GLN A 524 -47.12 8.15 -8.03
C GLN A 524 -46.56 6.79 -7.62
N GLN A 525 -47.42 5.78 -7.46
CA GLN A 525 -47.01 4.41 -7.17
C GLN A 525 -46.03 3.87 -8.22
N GLN A 526 -46.28 4.11 -9.51
CA GLN A 526 -45.39 3.69 -10.60
C GLN A 526 -43.99 4.30 -10.46
N MET A 527 -43.92 5.59 -10.16
CA MET A 527 -42.65 6.30 -9.97
C MET A 527 -41.88 5.84 -8.72
N GLU A 528 -42.60 5.35 -7.71
CA GLU A 528 -42.06 4.72 -6.51
C GLU A 528 -41.64 3.24 -6.74
N GLY A 529 -41.79 2.71 -7.97
CA GLY A 529 -41.45 1.32 -8.29
C GLY A 529 -42.48 0.29 -7.83
N LYS A 530 -43.69 0.72 -7.44
CA LYS A 530 -44.76 -0.19 -7.03
C LYS A 530 -45.47 -0.82 -8.23
N ARG A 531 -45.99 -2.03 -8.03
CA ARG A 531 -46.72 -2.79 -9.05
C ARG A 531 -48.01 -2.08 -9.44
N ILE A 532 -48.13 -1.73 -10.71
CA ILE A 532 -49.41 -1.30 -11.29
C ILE A 532 -50.20 -2.54 -11.71
N PRO A 533 -51.53 -2.58 -11.43
CA PRO A 533 -52.36 -3.74 -11.74
C PRO A 533 -52.32 -4.19 -13.22
N PRO A 534 -52.66 -5.46 -13.50
CA PRO A 534 -52.75 -5.98 -14.86
C PRO A 534 -53.70 -5.19 -15.75
N TYR A 535 -53.43 -5.17 -17.06
CA TYR A 535 -54.17 -4.37 -18.05
C TYR A 535 -55.68 -4.64 -18.02
N GLU A 536 -56.06 -5.89 -17.75
CA GLU A 536 -57.44 -6.36 -17.67
C GLU A 536 -58.22 -5.77 -16.49
N THR A 537 -57.55 -5.23 -15.48
CA THR A 537 -58.20 -4.60 -14.32
C THR A 537 -58.75 -3.21 -14.63
N PHE A 538 -58.28 -2.57 -15.70
CA PHE A 538 -58.71 -1.24 -16.11
C PHE A 538 -59.99 -1.29 -16.94
N ASP A 539 -60.83 -0.26 -16.83
CA ASP A 539 -61.97 -0.06 -17.73
C ASP A 539 -61.55 0.33 -19.15
N GLU A 540 -62.49 0.32 -20.10
CA GLU A 540 -62.22 0.62 -21.51
C GLU A 540 -61.56 1.99 -21.72
N LYS A 541 -61.98 3.00 -20.96
CA LYS A 541 -61.42 4.36 -21.03
C LYS A 541 -59.95 4.35 -20.64
N ASN A 542 -59.61 3.72 -19.52
CA ASN A 542 -58.25 3.64 -19.02
C ASN A 542 -57.36 2.76 -19.90
N ARG A 543 -57.88 1.67 -20.45
CA ARG A 543 -57.19 0.84 -21.45
C ARG A 543 -56.85 1.64 -22.71
N SER A 544 -57.81 2.42 -23.22
CA SER A 544 -57.56 3.33 -24.35
C SER A 544 -56.45 4.33 -24.06
N LEU A 545 -56.32 4.83 -22.83
CA LEU A 545 -55.18 5.68 -22.44
C LEU A 545 -53.85 4.91 -22.51
N LEU A 546 -53.79 3.72 -21.92
CA LEU A 546 -52.59 2.86 -21.93
C LEU A 546 -52.14 2.52 -23.36
N ASP A 547 -53.06 2.20 -24.25
CA ASP A 547 -52.75 1.81 -25.64
C ASP A 547 -52.19 2.97 -26.48
N ASN A 548 -52.59 4.21 -26.16
CA ASN A 548 -52.21 5.40 -26.92
C ASN A 548 -51.05 6.19 -26.30
N TRP A 549 -50.52 5.74 -25.16
CA TRP A 549 -49.39 6.41 -24.51
C TRP A 549 -48.05 5.90 -25.02
N ALA A 550 -47.22 6.86 -25.47
CA ALA A 550 -45.84 6.60 -25.83
C ALA A 550 -45.09 5.76 -24.79
N SER A 551 -44.45 4.70 -25.27
CA SER A 551 -43.46 3.87 -24.59
C SER A 551 -42.10 4.04 -25.27
N TRP A 552 -41.03 3.82 -24.52
CA TRP A 552 -39.67 4.17 -24.93
C TRP A 552 -38.82 2.90 -25.02
N ASP A 553 -38.14 2.69 -26.14
CA ASP A 553 -37.37 1.46 -26.35
C ASP A 553 -35.95 1.54 -25.78
N SER A 554 -35.27 2.65 -26.04
CA SER A 554 -33.84 2.77 -25.77
C SER A 554 -33.49 4.01 -24.97
N TYR A 555 -32.47 3.89 -24.13
CA TYR A 555 -32.01 4.89 -23.18
C TYR A 555 -30.48 4.87 -23.12
N ARG A 556 -29.85 6.02 -22.94
CA ARG A 556 -28.40 6.08 -22.83
C ARG A 556 -27.93 7.22 -21.94
N LEU A 557 -27.02 6.92 -21.03
CA LEU A 557 -26.18 7.84 -20.28
C LEU A 557 -24.81 7.90 -20.98
N SER A 558 -24.38 9.08 -21.42
CA SER A 558 -23.10 9.25 -22.15
C SER A 558 -22.24 10.31 -21.48
N GLN A 559 -21.07 9.89 -20.99
CA GLN A 559 -20.06 10.72 -20.34
C GLN A 559 -18.84 10.79 -21.26
N LEU A 560 -18.86 11.74 -22.19
CA LEU A 560 -17.87 11.86 -23.26
C LEU A 560 -16.70 12.77 -22.90
N THR A 561 -16.81 13.51 -21.79
CA THR A 561 -15.73 14.26 -21.16
C THR A 561 -15.74 13.98 -19.66
N ALA A 562 -14.68 14.35 -18.95
CA ALA A 562 -14.62 14.24 -17.50
C ALA A 562 -15.62 15.15 -16.76
N ASP A 563 -16.22 16.15 -17.43
CA ASP A 563 -16.99 17.21 -16.79
C ASP A 563 -18.45 17.30 -17.24
N ALA A 564 -18.89 16.48 -18.21
CA ALA A 564 -20.28 16.50 -18.67
C ALA A 564 -20.80 15.13 -19.14
N PHE A 565 -22.03 14.82 -18.73
CA PHE A 565 -22.82 13.74 -19.30
C PHE A 565 -24.15 14.21 -19.88
N SER A 566 -24.71 13.40 -20.77
CA SER A 566 -26.09 13.53 -21.25
C SER A 566 -26.87 12.22 -21.10
N ILE A 567 -28.17 12.35 -20.83
CA ILE A 567 -29.14 11.27 -20.88
C ILE A 567 -30.08 11.52 -22.06
N ARG A 568 -30.27 10.48 -22.87
CA ARG A 568 -31.15 10.51 -24.04
C ARG A 568 -32.04 9.26 -24.06
N LYS A 569 -33.19 9.37 -24.72
CA LYS A 569 -34.08 8.22 -24.97
C LYS A 569 -34.71 8.28 -26.36
N ARG A 570 -35.21 7.16 -26.87
CA ARG A 570 -35.97 7.09 -28.13
C ARG A 570 -37.08 6.05 -28.07
N ALA A 571 -38.12 6.27 -28.86
CA ALA A 571 -39.32 5.42 -28.85
C ALA A 571 -39.12 4.09 -29.58
N ASN A 572 -38.37 4.11 -30.70
CA ASN A 572 -38.01 2.98 -31.55
C ASN A 572 -36.67 3.27 -32.26
N ASP A 573 -36.09 2.27 -32.93
CA ASP A 573 -34.76 2.34 -33.55
C ASP A 573 -34.65 3.31 -34.73
N ASP A 574 -35.75 3.53 -35.45
CA ASP A 574 -35.89 4.44 -36.59
C ASP A 574 -36.38 5.85 -36.20
N ASN A 575 -36.53 6.12 -34.89
CA ASN A 575 -36.91 7.43 -34.36
C ASN A 575 -35.70 8.17 -33.76
N PRO A 576 -35.75 9.52 -33.72
CA PRO A 576 -34.66 10.31 -33.18
C PRO A 576 -34.50 10.09 -31.67
N TRP A 577 -33.25 10.17 -31.22
CA TRP A 577 -32.91 10.32 -29.81
C TRP A 577 -33.31 11.71 -29.32
N ILE A 578 -34.18 11.78 -28.32
CA ILE A 578 -34.52 13.04 -27.64
C ILE A 578 -33.62 13.23 -26.41
N GLY A 579 -33.22 14.48 -26.15
CA GLY A 579 -32.51 14.84 -24.92
C GLY A 579 -33.47 14.85 -23.73
N THR A 580 -33.03 14.34 -22.58
CA THR A 580 -33.85 14.34 -21.36
C THR A 580 -33.20 15.18 -20.26
N PHE A 581 -31.93 14.92 -19.96
CA PHE A 581 -31.21 15.56 -18.87
C PHE A 581 -29.71 15.60 -19.19
N SER A 582 -29.01 16.59 -18.65
CA SER A 582 -27.55 16.67 -18.69
C SER A 582 -27.04 17.10 -17.33
N GLY A 583 -25.87 16.62 -16.96
CA GLY A 583 -25.20 16.98 -15.72
C GLY A 583 -23.69 16.93 -15.88
N THR A 584 -22.97 16.96 -14.77
CA THR A 584 -21.51 17.00 -14.77
C THR A 584 -20.90 15.59 -14.78
N ARG A 585 -20.93 14.90 -13.63
CA ARG A 585 -20.24 13.62 -13.41
C ARG A 585 -21.18 12.59 -12.85
N SER A 586 -21.53 11.58 -13.64
CA SER A 586 -22.29 10.43 -13.14
C SER A 586 -21.38 9.46 -12.38
N SER A 587 -21.85 8.88 -11.29
CA SER A 587 -21.15 7.79 -10.59
C SER A 587 -21.17 6.44 -11.33
N GLY A 588 -21.77 6.36 -12.53
CA GLY A 588 -21.70 5.17 -13.37
C GLY A 588 -22.57 3.99 -12.91
N TYR A 589 -23.59 4.21 -12.09
CA TYR A 589 -24.57 3.20 -11.70
C TYR A 589 -25.83 3.28 -12.54
N ALA A 590 -26.33 2.13 -12.99
CA ALA A 590 -27.56 2.03 -13.78
C ALA A 590 -28.38 0.80 -13.38
N PHE A 591 -29.69 0.86 -13.57
CA PHE A 591 -30.60 -0.26 -13.37
C PHE A 591 -31.48 -0.47 -14.59
N ALA A 592 -31.62 -1.73 -15.01
CA ALA A 592 -32.62 -2.17 -15.96
C ALA A 592 -33.39 -3.38 -15.42
N GLY A 593 -34.71 -3.34 -15.52
CA GLY A 593 -35.55 -4.50 -15.21
C GLY A 593 -37.01 -4.13 -15.05
N ASP A 594 -37.73 -4.98 -14.35
CA ASP A 594 -39.11 -4.77 -13.98
C ASP A 594 -39.32 -4.96 -12.48
N ILE A 595 -40.56 -4.78 -12.02
CA ILE A 595 -40.97 -4.98 -10.62
C ILE A 595 -40.89 -6.44 -10.12
N THR A 596 -40.55 -7.41 -10.98
CA THR A 596 -40.31 -8.81 -10.62
C THR A 596 -38.81 -9.09 -10.46
N GLY A 597 -37.96 -8.36 -11.19
CA GLY A 597 -36.51 -8.46 -11.04
C GLY A 597 -35.74 -7.66 -12.08
N GLY A 598 -34.48 -7.37 -11.79
CA GLY A 598 -33.59 -6.68 -12.71
C GLY A 598 -32.13 -6.68 -12.26
N LEU A 599 -31.30 -6.04 -13.07
CA LEU A 599 -29.86 -5.93 -12.84
C LEU A 599 -29.48 -4.47 -12.66
N GLY A 600 -28.93 -4.16 -11.49
CA GLY A 600 -28.07 -3.00 -11.27
C GLY A 600 -26.66 -3.28 -11.77
N LEU A 601 -26.00 -2.28 -12.36
CA LEU A 601 -24.61 -2.36 -12.80
C LEU A 601 -23.93 -1.04 -12.48
N CYS A 602 -22.83 -1.10 -11.74
CA CYS A 602 -21.91 0.01 -11.55
C CYS A 602 -20.65 -0.24 -12.37
N LEU A 603 -20.35 0.68 -13.29
CA LEU A 603 -19.05 0.79 -13.94
C LEU A 603 -18.19 1.73 -13.08
N HIS A 604 -17.18 1.18 -12.40
CA HIS A 604 -16.30 1.97 -11.55
C HIS A 604 -15.45 2.92 -12.39
N ASP A 605 -15.09 4.06 -11.81
CA ASP A 605 -14.31 5.11 -12.47
C ASP A 605 -14.92 5.63 -13.78
N PHE A 606 -16.26 5.63 -13.87
CA PHE A 606 -17.02 5.92 -15.10
C PHE A 606 -16.67 7.25 -15.77
N TRP A 607 -16.70 8.35 -15.01
CA TRP A 607 -16.38 9.67 -15.56
C TRP A 607 -14.89 9.94 -15.58
N GLN A 608 -14.14 9.33 -14.67
CA GLN A 608 -12.68 9.41 -14.64
C GLN A 608 -12.05 8.71 -15.84
N SER A 609 -12.66 7.64 -16.34
CA SER A 609 -12.19 6.86 -17.49
C SER A 609 -13.00 7.16 -18.77
N TYR A 610 -13.48 8.39 -18.93
CA TYR A 610 -14.18 8.81 -20.14
C TYR A 610 -13.32 8.53 -21.41
N PRO A 611 -13.93 8.36 -22.60
CA PRO A 611 -15.37 8.41 -22.89
C PRO A 611 -16.08 7.09 -22.58
N SER A 612 -17.06 7.15 -21.67
CA SER A 612 -17.83 5.97 -21.23
C SER A 612 -19.33 6.20 -21.38
N SER A 613 -20.09 5.13 -21.62
CA SER A 613 -21.56 5.19 -21.71
C SER A 613 -22.22 3.97 -21.07
N ILE A 614 -23.44 4.13 -20.55
CA ILE A 614 -24.30 3.00 -20.21
C ILE A 614 -25.57 3.11 -21.06
N GLU A 615 -25.87 2.07 -21.82
CA GLU A 615 -26.94 2.03 -22.80
C GLU A 615 -27.89 0.87 -22.54
N MET A 616 -29.19 1.13 -22.70
CA MET A 616 -30.25 0.15 -22.64
C MET A 616 -31.08 0.21 -23.92
N SER A 617 -31.42 -0.93 -24.49
CA SER A 617 -32.19 -1.04 -25.74
C SER A 617 -33.12 -2.24 -25.71
N GLY A 618 -34.16 -2.24 -26.54
CA GLY A 618 -35.14 -3.35 -26.57
C GLY A 618 -36.02 -3.43 -25.33
N THR A 619 -36.14 -2.36 -24.54
CA THR A 619 -36.88 -2.37 -23.25
C THR A 619 -38.38 -2.59 -23.39
N LYS A 620 -38.91 -2.46 -24.62
CA LYS A 620 -40.30 -2.81 -24.98
C LYS A 620 -40.51 -4.28 -25.34
N THR A 621 -39.44 -5.04 -25.54
CA THR A 621 -39.49 -6.45 -25.91
C THR A 621 -39.40 -7.35 -24.67
N PRO A 622 -39.57 -8.68 -24.77
CA PRO A 622 -39.36 -9.58 -23.63
C PRO A 622 -37.94 -9.60 -23.07
N THR A 623 -36.94 -9.10 -23.80
CA THR A 623 -35.53 -9.11 -23.40
C THR A 623 -34.87 -7.80 -23.82
N ALA A 624 -34.51 -6.96 -22.85
CA ALA A 624 -33.73 -5.77 -23.09
C ALA A 624 -32.23 -6.12 -23.13
N THR A 625 -31.40 -5.23 -23.68
CA THR A 625 -29.95 -5.29 -23.49
C THR A 625 -29.51 -4.16 -22.57
N LEU A 626 -28.62 -4.45 -21.62
CA LEU A 626 -27.87 -3.47 -20.81
C LEU A 626 -26.40 -3.54 -21.22
N THR A 627 -25.85 -2.44 -21.73
CA THR A 627 -24.46 -2.36 -22.19
C THR A 627 -23.69 -1.30 -21.42
N ALA A 628 -22.59 -1.68 -20.79
CA ALA A 628 -21.59 -0.77 -20.25
C ALA A 628 -20.47 -0.60 -21.27
N TRP A 629 -20.37 0.57 -21.89
CA TRP A 629 -19.33 0.93 -22.84
C TRP A 629 -18.13 1.50 -22.09
N LEU A 630 -17.02 0.75 -22.13
CA LEU A 630 -15.71 1.17 -21.63
C LEU A 630 -15.09 2.23 -22.55
N TRP A 631 -15.37 2.12 -23.85
CA TRP A 631 -15.16 3.18 -24.84
C TRP A 631 -16.46 3.40 -25.60
N SER A 632 -17.01 4.60 -25.48
CA SER A 632 -18.33 4.92 -26.03
C SER A 632 -18.31 4.98 -27.57
N PRO A 633 -19.31 4.40 -28.26
CA PRO A 633 -19.49 4.60 -29.70
C PRO A 633 -19.80 6.05 -30.09
N ASP A 634 -20.15 6.93 -29.15
CA ASP A 634 -20.36 8.35 -29.44
C ASP A 634 -19.07 9.17 -29.46
N ALA A 635 -17.95 8.57 -29.03
CA ALA A 635 -16.65 9.20 -29.10
C ALA A 635 -15.99 9.04 -30.47
N GLU A 636 -14.89 9.77 -30.66
CA GLU A 636 -13.93 9.47 -31.71
C GLU A 636 -13.36 8.05 -31.53
N PRO A 637 -12.92 7.39 -32.60
CA PRO A 637 -12.19 6.13 -32.46
C PRO A 637 -10.89 6.32 -31.68
N MET A 638 -10.44 5.28 -30.98
CA MET A 638 -9.11 5.26 -30.36
C MET A 638 -8.03 5.35 -31.43
N ASP A 639 -7.19 6.38 -31.34
CA ASP A 639 -5.96 6.51 -32.11
C ASP A 639 -4.77 6.42 -31.15
N LEU A 640 -4.01 5.34 -31.26
CA LEU A 640 -2.92 5.01 -30.33
C LEU A 640 -1.53 5.19 -30.96
N ARG A 641 -1.48 5.78 -32.16
CA ARG A 641 -0.24 6.06 -32.88
C ARG A 641 0.59 7.12 -32.15
N HIS A 642 1.85 7.25 -32.54
CA HIS A 642 2.69 8.34 -32.05
C HIS A 642 2.08 9.71 -32.38
N TYR A 643 2.26 10.67 -31.48
CA TYR A 643 1.62 11.98 -31.58
C TYR A 643 2.18 12.87 -32.71
N ASP A 644 3.32 12.50 -33.29
CA ASP A 644 4.00 13.22 -34.37
C ASP A 644 4.59 12.23 -35.40
N ASN A 645 4.82 12.69 -36.63
CA ASN A 645 5.56 11.95 -37.65
C ASN A 645 7.09 12.15 -37.53
N VAL A 646 7.54 13.00 -36.60
CA VAL A 646 8.94 13.27 -36.29
C VAL A 646 9.26 12.77 -34.88
N ALA A 647 10.38 12.05 -34.75
CA ALA A 647 10.93 11.67 -33.45
C ALA A 647 11.69 12.86 -32.85
N HIS A 648 11.41 13.23 -31.60
CA HIS A 648 12.17 14.27 -30.90
C HIS A 648 13.25 13.63 -30.03
N ASP A 649 14.43 14.24 -29.98
CA ASP A 649 15.57 13.68 -29.25
C ASP A 649 15.68 14.14 -27.79
N LEU A 650 16.63 13.56 -27.06
CA LEU A 650 16.79 13.75 -25.62
C LEU A 650 17.23 15.18 -25.28
N ASN A 651 17.97 15.83 -26.18
CA ASN A 651 18.45 17.20 -25.97
C ASN A 651 17.33 18.22 -26.23
N ALA A 652 16.51 17.98 -27.25
CA ALA A 652 15.43 18.88 -27.66
C ALA A 652 14.22 18.80 -26.71
N SER A 653 13.74 17.58 -26.44
CA SER A 653 12.44 17.36 -25.79
C SER A 653 12.49 16.37 -24.63
N TYR A 654 13.69 15.98 -24.19
CA TYR A 654 13.88 14.95 -23.16
C TYR A 654 13.26 13.59 -23.54
N GLU A 655 13.10 13.34 -24.84
CA GLU A 655 12.48 12.18 -25.46
C GLU A 655 13.54 11.26 -26.09
N ASP A 656 13.31 9.94 -26.11
CA ASP A 656 14.21 8.98 -26.75
C ASP A 656 13.41 8.07 -27.69
N VAL A 657 12.66 8.66 -28.63
CA VAL A 657 11.88 7.88 -29.61
C VAL A 657 12.83 7.14 -30.55
N GLN A 658 12.60 5.85 -30.68
CA GLN A 658 13.37 4.96 -31.55
C GLN A 658 12.43 4.28 -32.54
N GLU A 659 12.94 3.98 -33.73
CA GLU A 659 12.17 3.35 -34.80
C GLU A 659 11.47 2.07 -34.29
N GLY A 660 10.15 2.01 -34.47
CA GLY A 660 9.31 0.88 -34.03
C GLY A 660 9.08 0.74 -32.52
N MET A 661 9.66 1.61 -31.68
CA MET A 661 9.55 1.51 -30.21
C MET A 661 8.44 2.37 -29.60
N SER A 662 7.93 3.37 -30.34
CA SER A 662 6.71 4.09 -30.00
C SER A 662 5.50 3.26 -30.46
N THR A 663 5.06 2.35 -29.59
CA THR A 663 4.03 1.36 -29.94
C THR A 663 3.17 0.98 -28.74
N PRO A 664 1.83 0.92 -28.89
CA PRO A 664 0.91 0.41 -27.89
C PRO A 664 0.82 -1.13 -27.89
N TYR A 665 1.49 -1.84 -28.81
CA TYR A 665 1.38 -3.29 -28.91
C TYR A 665 1.87 -3.95 -27.62
N GLY A 666 0.93 -4.49 -26.85
CA GLY A 666 1.15 -5.18 -25.60
C GLY A 666 0.82 -4.40 -24.34
N ILE A 667 0.35 -3.15 -24.41
CA ILE A 667 -0.20 -2.44 -23.23
C ILE A 667 -1.53 -3.07 -22.82
N ALA A 668 -1.91 -2.93 -21.54
CA ALA A 668 -3.18 -3.43 -21.04
C ALA A 668 -4.00 -2.34 -20.33
N ARG A 669 -5.27 -2.66 -20.07
CA ARG A 669 -6.11 -1.87 -19.17
C ARG A 669 -7.06 -2.79 -18.42
N THR A 670 -7.28 -2.49 -17.15
CA THR A 670 -8.22 -3.19 -16.29
C THR A 670 -9.36 -2.26 -15.86
N THR A 671 -10.58 -2.79 -15.87
CA THR A 671 -11.79 -2.09 -15.43
C THR A 671 -12.57 -2.97 -14.47
N THR A 672 -13.12 -2.36 -13.42
CA THR A 672 -13.96 -3.05 -12.43
C THR A 672 -15.42 -2.68 -12.64
N LEU A 673 -16.30 -3.68 -12.54
CA LEU A 673 -17.74 -3.51 -12.46
C LEU A 673 -18.26 -4.21 -11.20
N THR A 674 -19.32 -3.66 -10.62
CA THR A 674 -20.13 -4.38 -9.62
C THR A 674 -21.52 -4.61 -10.17
N LEU A 675 -21.91 -5.87 -10.25
CA LEU A 675 -23.27 -6.28 -10.60
C LEU A 675 -24.10 -6.39 -9.32
N ILE A 676 -25.31 -5.82 -9.35
CA ILE A 676 -26.28 -5.81 -8.25
C ILE A 676 -27.60 -6.46 -8.72
N PRO A 677 -27.70 -7.79 -8.68
CA PRO A 677 -28.94 -8.54 -8.87
C PRO A 677 -29.99 -8.14 -7.83
N GLN A 678 -31.18 -7.72 -8.26
CA GLN A 678 -32.21 -7.25 -7.31
C GLN A 678 -33.64 -7.64 -7.74
N GLY A 679 -34.57 -7.61 -6.79
CA GLY A 679 -35.98 -8.00 -6.96
C GLY A 679 -36.84 -7.01 -7.75
N GLY A 680 -36.25 -5.95 -8.28
CA GLY A 680 -36.90 -4.92 -9.09
C GLY A 680 -36.46 -3.52 -8.70
N TYR A 681 -37.07 -2.50 -9.32
CA TYR A 681 -36.81 -1.10 -8.97
C TYR A 681 -37.61 -0.70 -7.72
N THR A 682 -36.95 -0.12 -6.72
CA THR A 682 -37.57 0.23 -5.43
C THR A 682 -37.58 1.73 -5.14
N GLY A 683 -37.47 2.56 -6.19
CA GLY A 683 -37.50 4.02 -6.07
C GLY A 683 -36.12 4.67 -6.04
N LYS A 684 -36.13 6.02 -6.10
CA LYS A 684 -34.91 6.82 -6.29
C LYS A 684 -34.00 6.86 -5.07
N GLU A 685 -34.56 6.85 -3.85
CA GLU A 685 -33.79 6.93 -2.60
C GLU A 685 -32.88 5.72 -2.45
N THR A 686 -33.44 4.50 -2.49
CA THR A 686 -32.67 3.26 -2.44
C THR A 686 -31.65 3.16 -3.58
N PHE A 687 -31.99 3.64 -4.78
CA PHE A 687 -31.05 3.68 -5.91
C PHE A 687 -29.87 4.63 -5.64
N ALA A 688 -30.14 5.82 -5.09
CA ALA A 688 -29.11 6.80 -4.74
C ALA A 688 -28.17 6.29 -3.65
N ASP A 689 -28.73 5.64 -2.62
CA ASP A 689 -27.95 5.07 -1.52
C ASP A 689 -27.00 3.97 -2.02
N CYS A 690 -27.51 3.08 -2.89
CA CYS A 690 -26.69 2.06 -3.54
C CYS A 690 -25.59 2.69 -4.41
N ALA A 691 -25.92 3.70 -5.22
CA ALA A 691 -24.94 4.40 -6.07
C ALA A 691 -23.84 5.08 -5.24
N LYS A 692 -24.21 5.72 -4.12
CA LYS A 692 -23.27 6.36 -3.20
C LYS A 692 -22.30 5.34 -2.61
N GLN A 693 -22.81 4.24 -2.06
CA GLN A 693 -21.97 3.20 -1.45
C GLN A 693 -21.03 2.51 -2.44
N LEU A 694 -21.44 2.34 -3.69
CA LEU A 694 -20.59 1.79 -4.74
C LEU A 694 -19.49 2.76 -5.18
N SER A 695 -19.69 4.07 -5.01
CA SER A 695 -18.68 5.10 -5.32
C SER A 695 -17.65 5.34 -4.21
N GLU A 696 -17.92 4.85 -3.00
CA GLU A 696 -17.00 4.90 -1.86
C GLU A 696 -16.06 3.67 -1.85
N PRO A 697 -14.80 3.79 -1.41
CA PRO A 697 -13.87 2.66 -1.43
C PRO A 697 -14.39 1.50 -0.57
N GLY A 698 -14.78 1.79 0.68
CA GLY A 698 -15.35 0.81 1.60
C GLY A 698 -14.42 -0.39 1.81
N ILE A 699 -13.13 -0.12 2.08
CA ILE A 699 -12.09 -1.14 2.20
C ILE A 699 -11.67 -1.25 3.66
N LEU A 700 -11.55 -2.48 4.14
CA LEU A 700 -11.09 -2.77 5.51
C LEU A 700 -9.59 -3.09 5.48
N MET A 701 -8.79 -2.50 6.37
CA MET A 701 -7.34 -2.74 6.44
C MET A 701 -6.81 -2.67 7.88
N PRO A 702 -5.64 -3.25 8.18
CA PRO A 702 -4.95 -2.97 9.44
C PRO A 702 -4.65 -1.49 9.63
N THR A 703 -4.60 -1.02 10.89
CA THR A 703 -4.29 0.39 11.19
C THR A 703 -2.85 0.75 10.81
N PRO A 704 -2.55 2.04 10.53
CA PRO A 704 -1.19 2.52 10.27
C PRO A 704 -0.19 2.09 11.35
N ASP A 705 -0.56 2.20 12.63
CA ASP A 705 0.29 1.76 13.74
C ASP A 705 0.64 0.27 13.68
N TYR A 706 -0.32 -0.58 13.29
CA TYR A 706 -0.07 -2.01 13.14
C TYR A 706 0.85 -2.28 11.93
N LEU A 707 0.55 -1.67 10.78
CA LEU A 707 1.37 -1.82 9.57
C LEU A 707 2.81 -1.36 9.81
N HIS A 708 3.00 -0.26 10.53
CA HIS A 708 4.32 0.26 10.95
C HIS A 708 5.03 -0.72 11.88
N ALA A 709 4.34 -1.23 12.89
CA ALA A 709 4.90 -2.16 13.85
C ALA A 709 5.38 -3.47 13.21
N GLN A 710 4.67 -3.95 12.18
CA GLN A 710 5.08 -5.13 11.39
C GLN A 710 6.14 -4.81 10.33
N GLN A 711 6.54 -3.54 10.20
CA GLN A 711 7.42 -3.05 9.14
C GLN A 711 6.94 -3.52 7.76
N ALA A 712 5.63 -3.36 7.52
CA ALA A 712 5.01 -3.68 6.24
C ALA A 712 5.69 -2.86 5.13
N PHE A 713 6.22 -3.53 4.11
CA PHE A 713 6.98 -2.90 3.03
C PHE A 713 8.26 -2.16 3.47
N GLY A 714 8.90 -2.62 4.54
CA GLY A 714 10.21 -2.11 4.96
C GLY A 714 10.13 -1.00 6.00
N VAL A 715 10.94 0.04 5.83
CA VAL A 715 11.22 1.06 6.86
C VAL A 715 10.63 2.40 6.45
N TRP A 716 9.71 2.92 7.25
CA TRP A 716 9.03 4.20 7.07
C TRP A 716 8.51 4.70 8.43
N SER A 717 8.33 6.00 8.62
CA SER A 717 7.85 6.56 9.90
C SER A 717 6.36 6.87 9.88
N LEU A 718 5.70 6.70 11.01
CA LEU A 718 4.40 7.34 11.28
C LEU A 718 4.53 8.87 11.33
N PRO A 719 3.46 9.63 11.05
CA PRO A 719 3.46 11.09 11.16
C PRO A 719 3.83 11.55 12.57
N ASP A 720 4.77 12.48 12.69
CA ASP A 720 5.16 13.05 13.98
C ASP A 720 5.26 14.58 13.91
N ARG A 721 4.43 15.27 14.69
CA ARG A 721 4.36 16.74 14.77
C ARG A 721 4.81 17.28 16.14
N SER A 722 5.54 16.47 16.91
CA SER A 722 5.90 16.78 18.30
C SER A 722 6.89 17.94 18.47
N THR A 723 7.60 18.34 17.41
CA THR A 723 8.49 19.52 17.41
C THR A 723 8.22 20.40 16.19
N PRO A 724 8.61 21.70 16.22
CA PRO A 724 8.48 22.57 15.05
C PRO A 724 9.20 22.04 13.80
N PHE A 725 10.37 21.42 13.96
CA PHE A 725 11.10 20.82 12.84
C PHE A 725 10.32 19.65 12.23
N ARG A 726 9.85 18.70 13.06
CA ARG A 726 9.10 17.54 12.57
C ARG A 726 7.76 17.97 11.94
N ALA A 727 7.06 18.92 12.58
CA ALA A 727 5.83 19.50 12.03
C ALA A 727 6.07 20.13 10.65
N ARG A 728 7.17 20.85 10.43
CA ARG A 728 7.53 21.40 9.11
C ARG A 728 7.74 20.33 8.05
N VAL A 729 8.27 19.17 8.41
CA VAL A 729 8.44 18.05 7.48
C VAL A 729 7.07 17.47 7.11
N GLU A 730 6.20 17.21 8.10
CA GLU A 730 4.82 16.75 7.85
C GLU A 730 4.01 17.75 7.03
N ASP A 731 4.13 19.06 7.30
CA ASP A 731 3.48 20.12 6.52
C ASP A 731 3.89 20.08 5.06
N ARG A 732 5.15 19.74 4.76
CA ARG A 732 5.61 19.60 3.39
C ARG A 732 5.09 18.32 2.72
N LEU A 733 5.04 17.19 3.44
CA LEU A 733 4.45 15.95 2.94
C LEU A 733 2.97 16.16 2.58
N ASP A 734 2.20 16.74 3.52
CA ASP A 734 0.79 17.07 3.30
C ASP A 734 0.61 18.05 2.14
N ALA A 735 1.47 19.08 2.03
CA ALA A 735 1.40 20.05 0.95
C ALA A 735 1.64 19.46 -0.45
N TYR A 736 2.53 18.46 -0.59
CA TYR A 736 2.68 17.76 -1.86
C TYR A 736 1.43 16.94 -2.19
N ILE A 737 0.91 16.16 -1.25
CA ILE A 737 -0.31 15.36 -1.46
C ILE A 737 -1.49 16.25 -1.85
N ASP A 738 -1.73 17.31 -1.08
CA ASP A 738 -2.86 18.22 -1.30
C ASP A 738 -2.73 18.96 -2.65
N PHE A 739 -1.50 19.33 -3.05
CA PHE A 739 -1.25 19.93 -4.36
C PHE A 739 -1.56 18.97 -5.51
N TYR A 740 -1.06 17.73 -5.47
CA TYR A 740 -1.29 16.77 -6.55
C TYR A 740 -2.74 16.30 -6.63
N ASN A 741 -3.42 16.12 -5.49
CA ASN A 741 -4.85 15.82 -5.45
C ASN A 741 -5.66 16.91 -6.18
N LYS A 742 -5.37 18.19 -5.91
CA LYS A 742 -5.96 19.32 -6.65
C LYS A 742 -5.52 19.35 -8.12
N ALA A 743 -4.25 19.09 -8.41
CA ALA A 743 -3.70 19.16 -9.75
C ALA A 743 -4.34 18.13 -10.69
N ILE A 744 -4.64 16.92 -10.22
CA ILE A 744 -5.39 15.90 -10.98
C ILE A 744 -6.71 16.49 -11.48
N GLU A 745 -7.46 17.14 -10.58
CA GLU A 745 -8.75 17.76 -10.91
C GLU A 745 -8.59 19.00 -11.81
N GLN A 746 -7.65 19.89 -11.52
CA GLN A 746 -7.45 21.15 -12.26
C GLN A 746 -6.96 20.91 -13.69
N ASN A 747 -6.13 19.89 -13.89
CA ASN A 747 -5.53 19.55 -15.19
C ASN A 747 -6.29 18.44 -15.91
N LYS A 748 -7.37 17.92 -15.30
CA LYS A 748 -8.24 16.89 -15.88
C LYS A 748 -7.45 15.65 -16.33
N TRP A 749 -6.58 15.13 -15.45
CA TRP A 749 -5.82 13.89 -15.67
C TRP A 749 -6.72 12.66 -15.54
N TYR A 750 -7.67 12.60 -16.47
CA TYR A 750 -8.74 11.64 -16.62
C TYR A 750 -8.72 11.17 -18.08
N GLY A 751 -9.31 10.01 -18.33
CA GLY A 751 -9.41 9.42 -19.65
C GLY A 751 -9.09 7.93 -19.60
N PHE A 752 -9.63 7.18 -20.56
CA PHE A 752 -9.53 5.72 -20.60
C PHE A 752 -8.10 5.17 -20.45
N TRP A 753 -7.14 5.77 -21.15
CA TRP A 753 -5.72 5.39 -21.08
C TRP A 753 -4.89 6.20 -20.09
N ASN A 754 -5.43 7.29 -19.52
CA ASN A 754 -4.65 8.27 -18.77
C ASN A 754 -4.95 8.25 -17.27
N TYR A 755 -6.18 7.89 -16.89
CA TYR A 755 -6.63 8.01 -15.51
C TYR A 755 -5.82 7.09 -14.59
N GLY A 756 -5.10 7.74 -13.67
CA GLY A 756 -4.24 7.17 -12.66
C GLY A 756 -2.84 7.79 -12.66
N ASP A 757 -2.35 8.26 -13.80
CA ASP A 757 -1.03 8.89 -13.87
C ASP A 757 -1.07 10.40 -13.58
N VAL A 758 0.12 10.97 -13.41
CA VAL A 758 0.37 12.40 -13.25
C VAL A 758 1.41 12.88 -14.27
N MET A 759 1.52 14.18 -14.47
CA MET A 759 2.57 14.73 -15.36
C MET A 759 3.89 14.92 -14.60
N HIS A 760 5.02 14.98 -15.31
CA HIS A 760 6.38 14.94 -14.76
C HIS A 760 6.93 16.34 -14.42
N ALA A 761 6.80 17.32 -15.32
CA ALA A 761 7.35 18.67 -15.10
C ALA A 761 6.44 19.82 -15.54
N TYR A 762 6.66 20.99 -14.92
CA TYR A 762 5.80 22.17 -15.06
C TYR A 762 6.41 23.27 -15.94
N ASP A 763 5.56 24.03 -16.63
CA ASP A 763 5.89 25.23 -17.38
C ASP A 763 5.26 26.47 -16.69
N PRO A 764 6.05 27.27 -15.96
CA PRO A 764 5.53 28.43 -15.21
C PRO A 764 5.24 29.65 -16.09
N VAL A 765 5.55 29.59 -17.40
CA VAL A 765 5.22 30.66 -18.36
C VAL A 765 3.87 30.38 -19.00
N ARG A 766 3.61 29.12 -19.36
CA ARG A 766 2.30 28.69 -19.89
C ARG A 766 1.28 28.38 -18.79
N HIS A 767 1.71 28.29 -17.53
CA HIS A 767 0.88 27.91 -16.38
C HIS A 767 0.23 26.54 -16.56
N THR A 768 0.99 25.58 -17.08
CA THR A 768 0.53 24.21 -17.33
C THR A 768 1.66 23.21 -17.16
N TRP A 769 1.30 21.96 -16.95
CA TRP A 769 2.26 20.86 -17.06
C TRP A 769 2.70 20.70 -18.51
N ARG A 770 3.91 20.19 -18.73
CA ARG A 770 4.52 20.06 -20.06
C ARG A 770 3.96 18.85 -20.82
N TYR A 771 2.64 18.78 -20.95
CA TYR A 771 1.88 17.67 -21.54
C TYR A 771 2.25 17.39 -23.01
N ASP A 772 2.89 18.35 -23.68
CA ASP A 772 3.21 18.36 -25.10
C ASP A 772 4.73 18.35 -25.39
N ILE A 773 5.59 18.15 -24.38
CA ILE A 773 7.05 18.19 -24.55
C ILE A 773 7.68 16.87 -24.13
N GLY A 774 7.72 15.91 -25.05
CA GLY A 774 8.48 14.67 -24.94
C GLY A 774 8.47 14.05 -23.54
N GLY A 775 9.66 13.88 -22.95
CA GLY A 775 9.82 13.27 -21.63
C GLY A 775 9.40 14.15 -20.43
N PHE A 776 8.72 15.27 -20.62
CA PHE A 776 8.21 16.08 -19.51
C PHE A 776 6.70 15.93 -19.26
N ALA A 777 6.02 15.15 -20.08
CA ALA A 777 4.58 14.88 -20.00
C ALA A 777 4.26 13.79 -18.96
N TRP A 778 3.64 12.66 -19.32
CA TRP A 778 3.23 11.62 -18.35
C TRP A 778 4.43 11.01 -17.61
N ASP A 779 4.30 10.80 -16.30
CA ASP A 779 5.40 10.48 -15.37
C ASP A 779 5.82 9.02 -15.38
N ASN A 780 4.91 8.09 -15.67
CA ASN A 780 5.20 6.65 -15.84
C ASN A 780 6.16 6.07 -14.78
N THR A 781 5.89 6.30 -13.49
CA THR A 781 6.67 5.81 -12.32
C THR A 781 8.06 6.42 -12.10
N GLU A 782 8.46 7.43 -12.87
CA GLU A 782 9.80 8.03 -12.78
C GLU A 782 10.08 8.48 -11.33
N LEU A 783 11.22 8.02 -10.79
CA LEU A 783 11.63 8.29 -9.41
C LEU A 783 10.63 7.83 -8.33
N ALA A 784 9.93 6.73 -8.60
CA ALA A 784 9.11 5.98 -7.66
C ALA A 784 7.89 6.76 -7.14
N SER A 785 7.22 7.51 -8.01
CA SER A 785 5.95 8.22 -7.72
C SER A 785 4.89 7.29 -7.10
N ASN A 786 4.83 6.02 -7.51
CA ASN A 786 3.97 5.01 -6.88
C ASN A 786 4.26 4.82 -5.38
N MET A 787 5.53 4.59 -5.03
CA MET A 787 5.91 4.37 -3.62
C MET A 787 5.70 5.62 -2.78
N TRP A 788 5.90 6.80 -3.36
CA TRP A 788 5.61 8.05 -2.68
C TRP A 788 4.16 8.11 -2.18
N LEU A 789 3.18 7.80 -3.04
CA LEU A 789 1.77 7.77 -2.64
C LEU A 789 1.49 6.63 -1.64
N TRP A 790 2.02 5.44 -1.90
CA TRP A 790 1.78 4.28 -1.03
C TRP A 790 2.34 4.46 0.39
N TYR A 791 3.57 4.97 0.55
CA TYR A 791 4.12 5.23 1.88
C TYR A 791 3.34 6.33 2.60
N ASN A 792 2.90 7.40 1.93
CA ASN A 792 2.03 8.39 2.57
C ASN A 792 0.68 7.80 2.99
N PHE A 793 0.12 6.85 2.21
CA PHE A 793 -1.08 6.13 2.61
C PHE A 793 -0.84 5.24 3.84
N LEU A 794 0.20 4.40 3.83
CA LEU A 794 0.53 3.50 4.95
C LEU A 794 0.66 4.26 6.28
N ARG A 795 1.22 5.46 6.23
CA ARG A 795 1.42 6.37 7.37
C ARG A 795 0.14 6.90 7.98
N THR A 796 -0.89 7.12 7.17
CA THR A 796 -2.01 7.99 7.53
C THR A 796 -3.37 7.30 7.46
N GLY A 797 -3.51 6.25 6.64
CA GLY A 797 -4.81 5.64 6.32
C GLY A 797 -5.77 6.57 5.56
N ARG A 798 -5.28 7.69 5.02
CA ARG A 798 -6.08 8.74 4.37
C ARG A 798 -6.76 8.24 3.09
N THR A 799 -8.08 8.46 2.98
CA THR A 799 -8.91 8.03 1.84
C THR A 799 -8.57 8.72 0.53
N ASP A 800 -8.17 10.00 0.56
CA ASP A 800 -7.78 10.73 -0.65
C ASP A 800 -6.48 10.18 -1.24
N ILE A 801 -5.50 9.86 -0.39
CA ILE A 801 -4.25 9.21 -0.82
C ILE A 801 -4.52 7.79 -1.33
N TRP A 802 -5.42 7.04 -0.68
CA TRP A 802 -5.86 5.73 -1.19
C TRP A 802 -6.32 5.80 -2.65
N ARG A 803 -7.22 6.74 -2.96
CA ARG A 803 -7.76 6.88 -4.33
C ARG A 803 -6.66 7.22 -5.34
N MET A 804 -5.72 8.09 -4.97
CA MET A 804 -4.58 8.41 -5.84
C MET A 804 -3.68 7.19 -6.06
N ALA A 805 -3.33 6.46 -5.00
CA ALA A 805 -2.43 5.31 -5.06
C ALA A 805 -3.05 4.11 -5.80
N GLU A 806 -4.34 3.85 -5.60
CA GLU A 806 -5.09 2.82 -6.34
C GLU A 806 -5.15 3.14 -7.83
N ALA A 807 -5.52 4.37 -8.19
CA ALA A 807 -5.61 4.80 -9.59
C ALA A 807 -4.22 4.72 -10.27
N MET A 808 -3.17 5.24 -9.62
CA MET A 808 -1.80 5.17 -10.15
C MET A 808 -1.32 3.73 -10.33
N THR A 809 -1.62 2.84 -9.39
CA THR A 809 -1.25 1.43 -9.52
C THR A 809 -1.98 0.77 -10.70
N ARG A 810 -3.30 1.03 -10.87
CA ARG A 810 -4.09 0.49 -11.98
C ARG A 810 -3.69 1.05 -13.34
N HIS A 811 -3.07 2.22 -13.38
CA HIS A 811 -2.52 2.80 -14.58
C HIS A 811 -1.13 2.24 -14.88
N THR A 812 -0.18 2.51 -14.00
CA THR A 812 1.25 2.26 -14.24
C THR A 812 1.60 0.79 -14.36
N ALA A 813 0.82 -0.11 -13.76
CA ALA A 813 1.02 -1.55 -13.85
C ALA A 813 0.45 -2.16 -15.14
N GLU A 814 -0.37 -1.43 -15.89
CA GLU A 814 -1.16 -1.93 -17.03
C GLU A 814 -0.82 -1.15 -18.32
N VAL A 815 -0.93 0.18 -18.29
CA VAL A 815 -0.78 1.03 -19.48
C VAL A 815 0.69 1.29 -19.79
N ASP A 816 1.51 1.51 -18.76
CA ASP A 816 2.92 1.88 -18.91
C ASP A 816 3.84 0.66 -19.06
N VAL A 817 3.28 -0.55 -19.07
CA VAL A 817 3.99 -1.84 -19.12
C VAL A 817 3.53 -2.67 -20.30
N TYR A 818 4.46 -3.44 -20.88
CA TYR A 818 4.15 -4.40 -21.93
C TYR A 818 3.93 -5.79 -21.36
N HIS A 819 2.81 -6.42 -21.69
CA HIS A 819 2.39 -7.73 -21.18
C HIS A 819 2.64 -8.86 -22.18
N ILE A 820 2.78 -8.53 -23.47
CA ILE A 820 3.06 -9.47 -24.56
C ILE A 820 4.09 -8.88 -25.53
N GLY A 821 4.55 -9.70 -26.48
CA GLY A 821 5.40 -9.23 -27.57
C GLY A 821 6.87 -9.02 -27.21
N PRO A 822 7.61 -8.32 -28.09
CA PRO A 822 9.06 -8.13 -27.95
C PRO A 822 9.45 -7.42 -26.65
N ASN A 823 8.62 -6.48 -26.17
CA ASN A 823 8.90 -5.67 -24.98
C ASN A 823 8.29 -6.24 -23.68
N ALA A 824 7.62 -7.40 -23.73
CA ALA A 824 6.95 -7.99 -22.57
C ALA A 824 7.83 -8.03 -21.31
N GLY A 825 7.28 -7.58 -20.19
CA GLY A 825 7.98 -7.50 -18.90
C GLY A 825 8.75 -6.20 -18.67
N LEU A 826 8.81 -5.29 -19.65
CA LEU A 826 9.42 -3.96 -19.53
C LEU A 826 8.35 -2.87 -19.55
N GLY A 827 8.64 -1.72 -18.95
CA GLY A 827 7.79 -0.53 -19.06
C GLY A 827 8.42 0.57 -19.90
N SER A 828 7.60 1.54 -20.30
CA SER A 828 8.01 2.67 -21.14
C SER A 828 8.29 3.89 -20.28
N ARG A 829 9.47 4.50 -20.45
CA ARG A 829 9.82 5.76 -19.79
C ARG A 829 8.82 6.88 -20.14
N HIS A 830 8.63 7.78 -19.18
CA HIS A 830 7.84 9.02 -19.24
C HIS A 830 7.90 9.76 -20.60
N ASN A 831 6.73 10.14 -21.13
CA ASN A 831 6.55 10.66 -22.50
C ASN A 831 5.16 11.32 -22.70
N VAL A 832 4.94 11.99 -23.85
CA VAL A 832 3.61 12.54 -24.25
C VAL A 832 2.56 11.44 -24.38
N SER A 833 2.94 10.28 -24.91
CA SER A 833 2.11 9.06 -24.89
C SER A 833 2.73 8.06 -23.93
N HIS A 834 1.94 7.36 -23.13
CA HIS A 834 2.43 6.39 -22.13
C HIS A 834 3.42 5.34 -22.69
N TRP A 835 3.33 5.01 -23.98
CA TRP A 835 4.19 4.05 -24.68
C TRP A 835 5.20 4.68 -25.68
N GLY A 836 5.30 6.01 -25.73
CA GLY A 836 6.01 6.72 -26.80
C GLY A 836 7.54 6.61 -26.76
N CYS A 837 8.13 6.58 -25.57
CA CYS A 837 9.58 6.61 -25.39
C CYS A 837 10.25 5.27 -25.80
N GLY A 838 11.42 5.31 -26.44
CA GLY A 838 12.20 4.12 -26.82
C GLY A 838 13.01 3.48 -25.68
N ALA A 839 13.10 4.13 -24.52
CA ALA A 839 13.66 3.54 -23.32
C ALA A 839 12.63 2.59 -22.67
N LYS A 840 12.73 1.30 -23.03
CA LYS A 840 11.94 0.20 -22.43
C LYS A 840 12.76 -0.49 -21.34
N GLU A 841 12.38 -0.32 -20.08
CA GLU A 841 13.22 -0.70 -18.94
C GLU A 841 12.41 -1.29 -17.80
N ALA A 842 13.06 -2.19 -17.03
CA ALA A 842 12.44 -2.85 -15.89
C ALA A 842 12.16 -1.90 -14.72
N ARG A 843 12.86 -0.75 -14.65
CA ARG A 843 12.62 0.26 -13.60
C ARG A 843 11.19 0.81 -13.61
N ILE A 844 10.48 0.73 -14.75
CA ILE A 844 9.07 1.13 -14.87
C ILE A 844 8.13 -0.04 -14.55
N SER A 845 8.47 -1.26 -14.96
CA SER A 845 7.61 -2.45 -14.79
C SER A 845 7.84 -3.22 -13.48
N GLN A 846 8.45 -2.62 -12.47
CA GLN A 846 8.84 -3.37 -11.27
C GLN A 846 7.61 -3.96 -10.56
N ALA A 847 7.72 -5.22 -10.14
CA ALA A 847 6.74 -5.85 -9.26
C ALA A 847 6.59 -5.05 -7.95
N ALA A 848 7.67 -4.37 -7.52
CA ALA A 848 7.73 -3.50 -6.35
C ALA A 848 6.57 -2.49 -6.27
N TRP A 849 6.13 -1.95 -7.41
CA TRP A 849 5.04 -0.98 -7.49
C TRP A 849 3.69 -1.59 -7.13
N ASN A 850 3.47 -2.85 -7.50
CA ASN A 850 2.18 -3.53 -7.44
C ASN A 850 1.95 -4.25 -6.11
N ARG A 851 3.03 -4.51 -5.36
CA ARG A 851 2.99 -5.22 -4.07
C ARG A 851 2.07 -4.56 -3.06
N PHE A 852 2.05 -3.22 -3.00
CA PHE A 852 1.22 -2.49 -2.05
C PHE A 852 -0.25 -2.83 -2.25
N TYR A 853 -0.78 -2.59 -3.45
CA TYR A 853 -2.16 -2.88 -3.77
C TYR A 853 -2.47 -4.38 -3.66
N TYR A 854 -1.61 -5.26 -4.18
CA TYR A 854 -1.79 -6.71 -4.08
C TYR A 854 -1.90 -7.19 -2.63
N TYR A 855 -0.93 -6.88 -1.78
CA TYR A 855 -0.93 -7.40 -0.41
C TYR A 855 -1.99 -6.75 0.46
N LEU A 856 -2.35 -5.48 0.23
CA LEU A 856 -3.40 -4.83 1.02
C LEU A 856 -4.82 -5.27 0.61
N THR A 857 -5.06 -5.62 -0.65
CA THR A 857 -6.42 -5.91 -1.18
C THR A 857 -6.65 -7.34 -1.66
N THR A 858 -5.59 -8.13 -1.77
CA THR A 858 -5.58 -9.49 -2.34
C THR A 858 -5.90 -9.55 -3.86
N ASP A 859 -5.66 -8.47 -4.60
CA ASP A 859 -6.04 -8.37 -6.02
C ASP A 859 -5.31 -9.35 -6.95
N GLU A 860 -6.02 -10.33 -7.49
CA GLU A 860 -5.40 -11.36 -8.34
C GLU A 860 -4.84 -10.83 -9.66
N ARG A 861 -5.38 -9.73 -10.22
CA ARG A 861 -4.79 -9.12 -11.43
C ARG A 861 -3.41 -8.55 -11.15
N CYS A 862 -3.21 -7.80 -10.06
CA CYS A 862 -1.86 -7.40 -9.64
C CYS A 862 -0.97 -8.61 -9.35
N GLY A 863 -1.53 -9.71 -8.87
CA GLY A 863 -0.84 -10.99 -8.76
C GLY A 863 -0.31 -11.54 -10.09
N ASP A 864 -1.10 -11.47 -11.16
CA ASP A 864 -0.65 -11.83 -12.52
C ASP A 864 0.45 -10.88 -12.99
N LEU A 865 0.23 -9.57 -12.86
CA LEU A 865 1.17 -8.52 -13.31
C LEU A 865 2.56 -8.67 -12.67
N MET A 866 2.63 -8.96 -11.38
CA MET A 866 3.91 -9.24 -10.71
C MET A 866 4.57 -10.54 -11.21
N THR A 867 3.77 -11.52 -11.62
CA THR A 867 4.27 -12.79 -12.17
C THR A 867 4.80 -12.61 -13.59
N GLU A 868 4.19 -11.73 -14.39
CA GLU A 868 4.60 -11.42 -15.77
C GLU A 868 6.02 -10.82 -15.85
N VAL A 869 6.47 -10.12 -14.81
CA VAL A 869 7.77 -9.40 -14.80
C VAL A 869 8.90 -10.14 -14.08
N LYS A 870 8.64 -11.34 -13.53
CA LYS A 870 9.61 -12.08 -12.70
C LYS A 870 10.88 -12.50 -13.44
N ASP A 871 10.77 -12.71 -14.74
CA ASP A 871 11.87 -13.11 -15.64
C ASP A 871 12.25 -11.98 -16.61
N ALA A 872 11.92 -10.73 -16.29
CA ALA A 872 12.18 -9.58 -17.16
C ALA A 872 13.67 -9.38 -17.48
N GLU A 873 14.59 -9.89 -16.65
CA GLU A 873 16.03 -9.81 -16.90
C GLU A 873 16.45 -10.57 -18.18
N GLN A 874 15.66 -11.56 -18.59
CA GLN A 874 15.95 -12.35 -19.80
C GLN A 874 15.91 -11.45 -21.06
N LYS A 875 15.20 -10.32 -21.01
CA LYS A 875 15.18 -9.35 -22.12
C LYS A 875 16.53 -8.71 -22.39
N LEU A 876 17.46 -8.72 -21.43
CA LEU A 876 18.80 -8.16 -21.62
C LEU A 876 19.64 -8.93 -22.67
N TYR A 877 19.26 -10.16 -23.04
CA TYR A 877 19.88 -10.87 -24.17
C TYR A 877 19.62 -10.19 -25.51
N THR A 878 18.45 -9.55 -25.65
CA THR A 878 17.98 -8.99 -26.92
C THR A 878 17.91 -7.46 -26.92
N LEU A 879 17.73 -6.86 -25.74
CA LEU A 879 17.60 -5.42 -25.57
C LEU A 879 18.52 -4.93 -24.46
N ASP A 880 19.68 -4.43 -24.87
CA ASP A 880 20.65 -3.81 -23.97
C ASP A 880 20.16 -2.39 -23.57
N PRO A 881 19.98 -2.10 -22.27
CA PRO A 881 19.48 -0.80 -21.80
C PRO A 881 20.48 0.33 -22.06
N MET A 882 21.74 0.01 -22.32
CA MET A 882 22.82 0.96 -22.59
C MET A 882 23.28 0.95 -24.05
N ARG A 883 22.51 0.35 -24.97
CA ARG A 883 22.86 0.22 -26.40
C ARG A 883 23.24 1.55 -27.08
N LEU A 884 22.63 2.67 -26.68
CA LEU A 884 22.92 4.00 -27.23
C LEU A 884 24.00 4.74 -26.42
N ALA A 885 23.95 4.68 -25.09
CA ALA A 885 24.82 5.47 -24.22
C ALA A 885 26.20 4.83 -23.94
N GLN A 886 26.31 3.50 -24.01
CA GLN A 886 27.55 2.74 -23.93
C GLN A 886 27.50 1.59 -24.94
N PRO A 887 27.58 1.87 -26.25
CA PRO A 887 27.47 0.84 -27.28
C PRO A 887 28.55 -0.23 -27.10
N ARG A 888 28.22 -1.50 -27.40
CA ARG A 888 29.14 -2.64 -27.24
C ARG A 888 30.42 -2.50 -28.09
N SER A 889 30.39 -1.71 -29.17
CA SER A 889 31.56 -1.39 -29.98
C SER A 889 32.63 -0.61 -29.21
N GLU A 890 32.23 0.19 -28.22
CA GLU A 890 33.13 1.01 -27.39
C GLU A 890 33.38 0.39 -26.00
N TYR A 891 32.39 -0.36 -25.49
CA TYR A 891 32.43 -1.02 -24.19
C TYR A 891 32.21 -2.53 -24.38
N PRO A 892 33.21 -3.27 -24.91
CA PRO A 892 33.08 -4.68 -25.19
C PRO A 892 32.91 -5.50 -23.90
N CYS A 893 32.15 -6.59 -24.01
CA CYS A 893 31.89 -7.50 -22.92
C CYS A 893 31.54 -8.88 -23.50
N THR A 894 32.20 -9.93 -23.01
CA THR A 894 32.01 -11.34 -23.39
C THR A 894 30.84 -11.98 -22.66
N ALA A 895 30.40 -11.42 -21.53
CA ALA A 895 29.14 -11.79 -20.92
C ALA A 895 27.96 -11.60 -21.91
N PRO A 896 26.96 -12.50 -21.86
CA PRO A 896 25.92 -12.53 -22.87
C PRO A 896 24.98 -11.30 -22.79
N ALA A 897 24.88 -10.66 -21.63
CA ALA A 897 24.12 -9.44 -21.42
C ALA A 897 24.94 -8.38 -20.64
N ARG A 898 24.41 -7.17 -20.56
CA ARG A 898 24.94 -6.10 -19.70
C ARG A 898 23.82 -5.42 -18.92
N LEU A 899 24.10 -4.99 -17.69
CA LEU A 899 23.16 -4.21 -16.87
C LEU A 899 23.87 -3.20 -15.98
N ARG A 900 23.15 -2.20 -15.50
CA ARG A 900 23.61 -1.28 -14.45
C ARG A 900 23.23 -1.85 -13.07
N ILE A 901 24.16 -1.90 -12.12
CA ILE A 901 23.91 -2.40 -10.74
C ILE A 901 22.69 -1.72 -10.09
N GLY A 902 22.50 -0.43 -10.36
CA GLY A 902 21.40 0.35 -9.83
C GLY A 902 20.05 0.06 -10.50
N PRO A 903 19.58 0.92 -11.42
CA PRO A 903 18.19 0.89 -11.88
C PRO A 903 17.78 -0.43 -12.55
N ASP A 904 18.72 -1.24 -13.03
CA ASP A 904 18.41 -2.54 -13.64
C ASP A 904 18.46 -3.66 -12.61
N TRP A 905 19.61 -3.93 -11.98
CA TRP A 905 19.72 -5.07 -11.06
C TRP A 905 18.86 -4.91 -9.81
N LEU A 906 18.71 -3.71 -9.24
CA LEU A 906 17.79 -3.52 -8.10
C LEU A 906 16.32 -3.72 -8.51
N ALA A 907 15.93 -3.33 -9.72
CA ALA A 907 14.59 -3.60 -10.24
C ALA A 907 14.35 -5.11 -10.41
N TYR A 908 15.28 -5.83 -11.03
CA TYR A 908 15.17 -7.28 -11.18
C TYR A 908 15.23 -8.00 -9.84
N ALA A 909 16.09 -7.58 -8.91
CA ALA A 909 16.15 -8.12 -7.56
C ALA A 909 14.82 -7.91 -6.82
N GLY A 910 14.14 -6.78 -7.02
CA GLY A 910 12.78 -6.56 -6.54
C GLY A 910 11.76 -7.53 -7.13
N ASN A 911 11.82 -7.79 -8.44
CA ASN A 911 10.95 -8.78 -9.09
C ASN A 911 11.21 -10.20 -8.56
N TRP A 912 12.47 -10.59 -8.44
CA TRP A 912 12.89 -11.89 -7.90
C TRP A 912 12.51 -12.06 -6.43
N MET A 913 12.69 -11.02 -5.60
CA MET A 913 12.29 -11.05 -4.20
C MET A 913 10.78 -11.23 -4.09
N THR A 914 10.01 -10.55 -4.95
CA THR A 914 8.54 -10.63 -4.97
C THR A 914 8.06 -12.03 -5.35
N GLU A 915 8.65 -12.65 -6.38
CA GLU A 915 8.31 -14.03 -6.73
C GLU A 915 8.73 -15.01 -5.63
N TRP A 916 9.93 -14.83 -5.05
CA TRP A 916 10.41 -15.67 -3.96
C TRP A 916 9.49 -15.59 -2.73
N GLU A 917 9.12 -14.39 -2.27
CA GLU A 917 8.25 -14.23 -1.11
C GLU A 917 6.84 -14.78 -1.37
N ARG A 918 6.29 -14.65 -2.59
CA ARG A 918 4.93 -15.14 -2.91
C ARG A 918 4.85 -16.65 -3.05
N THR A 919 5.88 -17.26 -3.61
CA THR A 919 5.82 -18.66 -4.07
C THR A 919 6.73 -19.61 -3.28
N GLY A 920 7.71 -19.09 -2.55
CA GLY A 920 8.78 -19.87 -1.94
C GLY A 920 9.82 -20.38 -2.94
N ASN A 921 9.77 -19.93 -4.21
CA ASN A 921 10.71 -20.39 -5.24
C ASN A 921 12.13 -19.85 -4.99
N THR A 922 12.99 -20.74 -4.50
CA THR A 922 14.36 -20.41 -4.11
C THR A 922 15.31 -20.15 -5.27
N ALA A 923 14.94 -20.46 -6.53
CA ALA A 923 15.77 -20.11 -7.69
C ALA A 923 15.96 -18.58 -7.80
N TYR A 924 14.93 -17.80 -7.48
CA TYR A 924 14.99 -16.35 -7.48
C TYR A 924 15.80 -15.80 -6.29
N ARG A 925 15.68 -16.42 -5.11
CA ARG A 925 16.58 -16.16 -3.97
C ARG A 925 18.05 -16.36 -4.36
N ASP A 926 18.34 -17.48 -5.02
CA ASP A 926 19.70 -17.86 -5.37
C ASP A 926 20.29 -16.90 -6.43
N LYS A 927 19.48 -16.40 -7.38
CA LYS A 927 19.85 -15.30 -8.29
C LYS A 927 20.21 -14.01 -7.54
N ILE A 928 19.40 -13.61 -6.55
CA ILE A 928 19.70 -12.42 -5.72
C ILE A 928 21.04 -12.60 -5.00
N ILE A 929 21.24 -13.74 -4.32
CA ILE A 929 22.47 -14.04 -3.59
C ILE A 929 23.69 -14.08 -4.53
N ALA A 930 23.54 -14.66 -5.73
CA ALA A 930 24.59 -14.68 -6.74
C ALA A 930 24.99 -13.25 -7.16
N GLY A 931 24.01 -12.38 -7.41
CA GLY A 931 24.25 -10.97 -7.72
C GLY A 931 24.94 -10.22 -6.57
N MET A 932 24.44 -10.35 -5.34
CA MET A 932 25.04 -9.72 -4.15
C MET A 932 26.50 -10.14 -3.94
N LYS A 933 26.79 -11.44 -4.04
CA LYS A 933 28.17 -11.97 -3.94
C LYS A 933 29.06 -11.47 -5.07
N SER A 934 28.53 -11.46 -6.29
CA SER A 934 29.27 -10.97 -7.46
C SER A 934 29.66 -9.51 -7.28
N ILE A 935 28.72 -8.65 -6.89
CA ILE A 935 28.94 -7.21 -6.67
C ILE A 935 29.92 -6.97 -5.51
N ALA A 936 29.76 -7.68 -4.39
CA ALA A 936 30.64 -7.55 -3.24
C ALA A 936 32.10 -7.95 -3.56
N ALA A 937 32.30 -8.87 -4.51
CA ALA A 937 33.60 -9.32 -4.97
C ALA A 937 34.27 -8.40 -6.01
N LEU A 938 33.55 -7.40 -6.55
CA LEU A 938 34.11 -6.49 -7.55
C LEU A 938 35.24 -5.61 -6.95
N PRO A 939 36.26 -5.20 -7.74
CA PRO A 939 37.42 -4.45 -7.23
C PRO A 939 37.08 -3.19 -6.44
N ASN A 940 36.09 -2.42 -6.89
CA ASN A 940 35.57 -1.23 -6.21
C ASN A 940 34.12 -1.44 -5.76
N ARG A 941 33.70 -2.69 -5.57
CA ARG A 941 32.34 -3.10 -5.18
C ARG A 941 31.30 -2.44 -6.10
N ILE A 942 30.29 -1.77 -5.52
CA ILE A 942 29.20 -1.10 -6.24
C ILE A 942 29.69 0.06 -7.12
N PHE A 943 30.85 0.67 -6.82
CA PHE A 943 31.43 1.75 -7.63
C PHE A 943 32.18 1.25 -8.86
N THR A 944 32.35 -0.06 -9.05
CA THR A 944 33.09 -0.61 -10.19
C THR A 944 32.43 -0.20 -11.51
N GLY A 945 33.22 0.44 -12.39
CA GLY A 945 32.79 0.91 -13.71
C GLY A 945 33.33 0.04 -14.85
N PRO A 946 32.81 0.14 -16.09
CA PRO A 946 31.87 1.15 -16.60
C PRO A 946 30.45 0.99 -16.02
N LYS A 947 29.56 1.96 -16.27
CA LYS A 947 28.20 2.01 -15.68
C LYS A 947 27.42 0.70 -15.84
N ALA A 948 27.50 0.06 -17.01
CA ALA A 948 26.95 -1.27 -17.22
C ALA A 948 28.06 -2.34 -17.20
N LEU A 949 27.82 -3.40 -16.42
CA LEU A 949 28.73 -4.53 -16.24
C LEU A 949 28.20 -5.77 -16.95
N GLY A 950 29.08 -6.75 -17.14
CA GLY A 950 28.71 -8.04 -17.70
C GLY A 950 27.73 -8.77 -16.79
N PHE A 951 26.72 -9.39 -17.38
CA PHE A 951 25.68 -10.10 -16.66
C PHE A 951 25.23 -11.34 -17.42
N ASP A 952 24.94 -12.39 -16.66
CA ASP A 952 24.31 -13.59 -17.17
C ASP A 952 22.90 -13.74 -16.56
N PRO A 953 21.84 -13.43 -17.33
CA PRO A 953 20.44 -13.59 -16.92
C PRO A 953 20.09 -15.00 -16.43
N ALA A 954 20.77 -16.06 -16.89
CA ALA A 954 20.47 -17.41 -16.48
C ALA A 954 20.94 -17.70 -15.04
N THR A 955 22.08 -17.13 -14.64
CA THR A 955 22.74 -17.44 -13.36
C THR A 955 22.63 -16.31 -12.33
N GLY A 956 22.33 -15.08 -12.75
CA GLY A 956 22.34 -13.90 -11.88
C GLY A 956 23.75 -13.40 -11.56
N ILE A 957 24.79 -13.96 -12.19
CA ILE A 957 26.19 -13.60 -11.95
C ILE A 957 26.52 -12.29 -12.68
N ILE A 958 27.22 -11.41 -11.96
CA ILE A 958 27.75 -10.16 -12.51
C ILE A 958 29.26 -10.31 -12.67
N THR A 959 29.78 -10.00 -13.86
CA THR A 959 31.21 -10.04 -14.16
C THR A 959 31.74 -8.66 -14.50
N SER A 960 33.00 -8.42 -14.17
CA SER A 960 33.73 -7.23 -14.56
C SER A 960 34.80 -7.63 -15.57
N GLU A 961 34.54 -7.27 -16.83
CA GLU A 961 35.49 -7.38 -17.94
C GLU A 961 35.96 -5.98 -18.36
N CYS A 962 36.33 -5.20 -17.36
CA CYS A 962 36.72 -3.81 -17.51
C CYS A 962 38.00 -3.53 -16.72
N ASP A 963 38.56 -2.33 -16.89
CA ASP A 963 39.68 -1.88 -16.07
C ASP A 963 39.28 -1.93 -14.58
N PRO A 964 39.96 -2.71 -13.72
CA PRO A 964 39.64 -2.83 -12.30
C PRO A 964 39.83 -1.52 -11.53
N LYS A 965 40.48 -0.51 -12.12
CA LYS A 965 40.62 0.85 -11.55
C LYS A 965 39.47 1.78 -11.95
N LEU A 966 38.63 1.38 -12.89
CA LEU A 966 37.53 2.21 -13.36
C LEU A 966 36.44 2.26 -12.28
N GLU A 967 36.13 3.46 -11.83
CA GLU A 967 35.02 3.73 -10.92
C GLU A 967 33.95 4.57 -11.61
N SER A 968 32.69 4.39 -11.23
CA SER A 968 31.58 5.20 -11.72
C SER A 968 30.48 5.37 -10.67
N THR A 969 29.68 6.42 -10.84
CA THR A 969 28.42 6.63 -10.08
C THR A 969 27.28 6.94 -11.03
N ASN A 970 26.06 6.70 -10.57
CA ASN A 970 24.82 7.07 -11.25
C ASN A 970 23.75 7.43 -10.21
N HIS A 971 23.16 8.63 -10.33
CA HIS A 971 22.14 9.10 -9.39
C HIS A 971 20.88 8.23 -9.39
N LEU A 972 20.54 7.64 -10.54
CA LEU A 972 19.38 6.75 -10.67
C LEU A 972 19.53 5.42 -9.91
N MET A 973 20.69 5.16 -9.30
CA MET A 973 21.01 3.83 -8.78
C MET A 973 19.99 3.33 -7.77
N THR A 974 19.65 4.10 -6.75
CA THR A 974 18.83 3.64 -5.62
C THR A 974 17.47 4.32 -5.54
N ILE A 975 17.21 5.29 -6.43
CA ILE A 975 16.07 6.22 -6.33
C ILE A 975 14.85 5.79 -7.15
N MET A 976 14.94 4.66 -7.85
CA MET A 976 13.84 4.02 -8.57
C MET A 976 13.23 2.88 -7.74
N GLY A 977 12.93 3.10 -6.46
CA GLY A 977 12.39 2.07 -5.55
C GLY A 977 13.41 1.04 -5.04
N GLY A 978 14.61 1.01 -5.61
CA GLY A 978 15.66 0.05 -5.26
C GLY A 978 16.18 0.17 -3.82
N PHE A 979 16.17 1.39 -3.25
CA PHE A 979 16.54 1.61 -1.84
C PHE A 979 15.55 0.93 -0.89
N GLU A 980 14.26 1.10 -1.16
CA GLU A 980 13.15 0.58 -0.38
C GLU A 980 13.15 -0.95 -0.40
N ILE A 981 13.25 -1.54 -1.59
CA ILE A 981 13.38 -2.99 -1.78
C ILE A 981 14.63 -3.55 -1.09
N MET A 982 15.75 -2.83 -1.14
CA MET A 982 16.96 -3.28 -0.44
C MET A 982 16.77 -3.36 1.07
N ASN A 983 16.08 -2.38 1.69
CA ASN A 983 15.78 -2.42 3.12
C ASN A 983 14.91 -3.63 3.51
N GLU A 984 14.02 -4.08 2.63
CA GLU A 984 13.28 -5.34 2.84
C GLU A 984 14.16 -6.58 2.67
N MET A 985 14.97 -6.63 1.60
CA MET A 985 15.85 -7.78 1.34
C MET A 985 16.86 -8.01 2.46
N LEU A 986 17.40 -6.95 3.08
CA LEU A 986 18.33 -7.03 4.21
C LEU A 986 17.71 -7.70 5.45
N ARG A 987 16.37 -7.76 5.56
CA ARG A 987 15.67 -8.51 6.62
C ARG A 987 15.47 -9.99 6.27
N MET A 988 15.53 -10.33 4.98
CA MET A 988 15.27 -11.66 4.45
C MET A 988 16.55 -12.46 4.17
N ILE A 989 17.66 -11.78 3.88
CA ILE A 989 18.93 -12.37 3.47
C ILE A 989 20.02 -11.93 4.45
N ASP A 990 20.66 -12.89 5.11
CA ASP A 990 21.83 -12.65 5.94
C ASP A 990 23.11 -12.91 5.12
N LEU A 991 23.75 -11.82 4.68
CA LEU A 991 24.98 -11.86 3.88
C LEU A 991 25.94 -10.72 4.32
N PRO A 992 26.83 -10.97 5.29
CA PRO A 992 27.66 -9.92 5.89
C PRO A 992 28.51 -9.12 4.89
N GLU A 993 29.07 -9.78 3.87
CA GLU A 993 29.86 -9.11 2.82
C GLU A 993 29.04 -8.12 1.98
N TRP A 994 27.74 -8.39 1.81
CA TRP A 994 26.83 -7.46 1.14
C TRP A 994 26.46 -6.29 2.04
N ASN A 995 26.17 -6.56 3.32
CA ASN A 995 25.86 -5.52 4.30
C ASN A 995 26.99 -4.49 4.39
N ASP A 996 28.24 -4.98 4.39
CA ASP A 996 29.43 -4.13 4.34
C ASP A 996 29.53 -3.35 3.03
N ALA A 997 29.29 -3.98 1.87
CA ALA A 997 29.32 -3.31 0.56
C ALA A 997 28.22 -2.23 0.40
N TRP A 998 27.02 -2.49 0.93
CA TRP A 998 25.90 -1.55 0.89
C TRP A 998 26.12 -0.37 1.84
N LEU A 999 26.61 -0.61 3.05
CA LEU A 999 26.97 0.45 3.99
C LEU A 999 28.12 1.30 3.45
N ASP A 1000 29.09 0.69 2.78
CA ASP A 1000 30.21 1.35 2.11
C ASP A 1000 29.74 2.27 0.96
N LEU A 1001 28.83 1.79 0.11
CA LEU A 1001 28.13 2.64 -0.86
C LEU A 1001 27.45 3.80 -0.15
N ALA A 1002 26.65 3.51 0.87
CA ALA A 1002 25.85 4.53 1.53
C ALA A 1002 26.70 5.64 2.16
N THR A 1003 27.83 5.25 2.76
CA THR A 1003 28.78 6.15 3.41
C THR A 1003 29.52 7.03 2.39
N ARG A 1004 29.94 6.47 1.25
CA ARG A 1004 30.85 7.15 0.31
C ARG A 1004 30.16 7.73 -0.93
N TYR A 1005 28.88 7.43 -1.16
CA TYR A 1005 28.20 7.79 -2.43
C TYR A 1005 28.31 9.27 -2.75
N LYS A 1006 27.99 10.16 -1.78
CA LYS A 1006 28.02 11.61 -1.98
C LYS A 1006 29.41 12.09 -2.41
N GLN A 1007 30.45 11.69 -1.66
CA GLN A 1007 31.84 11.99 -1.99
C GLN A 1007 32.21 11.49 -3.39
N LYS A 1008 31.92 10.23 -3.72
CA LYS A 1008 32.25 9.61 -5.01
C LYS A 1008 31.48 10.23 -6.18
N ALA A 1009 30.22 10.62 -5.98
CA ALA A 1009 29.42 11.30 -6.99
C ALA A 1009 30.03 12.66 -7.37
N TRP A 1010 30.57 13.38 -6.39
CA TRP A 1010 31.31 14.62 -6.62
C TRP A 1010 32.68 14.39 -7.26
N GLU A 1011 33.47 13.44 -6.76
CA GLU A 1011 34.82 13.15 -7.26
C GLU A 1011 34.81 12.72 -8.74
N LEU A 1012 33.89 11.81 -9.10
CA LEU A 1012 33.86 11.17 -10.42
C LEU A 1012 33.07 11.97 -11.46
N ASN A 1013 31.95 12.57 -11.05
CA ASN A 1013 30.98 13.16 -11.99
C ASN A 1013 30.65 14.64 -11.68
N ARG A 1014 31.23 15.23 -10.62
CA ARG A 1014 30.86 16.57 -10.11
C ARG A 1014 29.35 16.72 -9.85
N SER A 1015 28.66 15.61 -9.57
CA SER A 1015 27.23 15.59 -9.33
C SER A 1015 26.92 16.13 -7.94
N ARG A 1016 25.92 17.01 -7.85
CA ARG A 1016 25.32 17.53 -6.60
C ARG A 1016 23.91 17.02 -6.37
N PHE A 1017 23.53 15.96 -7.09
CA PHE A 1017 22.21 15.35 -6.94
C PHE A 1017 22.10 14.70 -5.56
N ARG A 1018 21.13 15.16 -4.77
CA ARG A 1018 20.92 14.69 -3.39
C ARG A 1018 20.30 13.29 -3.37
N ILE A 1019 20.77 12.44 -2.46
CA ILE A 1019 20.16 11.15 -2.14
C ILE A 1019 20.19 11.02 -0.61
N SER A 1020 19.33 11.78 0.07
CA SER A 1020 19.45 12.00 1.51
C SER A 1020 19.14 10.74 2.31
N ARG A 1021 18.22 9.87 1.86
CA ARG A 1021 17.94 8.58 2.52
C ARG A 1021 19.13 7.64 2.57
N LEU A 1022 20.01 7.67 1.57
CA LEU A 1022 21.19 6.83 1.53
C LEU A 1022 22.23 7.30 2.57
N MET A 1023 22.42 8.62 2.69
CA MET A 1023 23.22 9.19 3.77
C MET A 1023 22.58 8.95 5.14
N GLY A 1024 21.24 9.05 5.23
CA GLY A 1024 20.48 8.75 6.44
C GLY A 1024 20.66 7.29 6.90
N TYR A 1025 20.66 6.34 5.96
CA TYR A 1025 20.99 4.93 6.22
C TYR A 1025 22.39 4.80 6.82
N ALA A 1026 23.40 5.42 6.21
CA ALA A 1026 24.77 5.39 6.72
C ALA A 1026 24.88 6.02 8.12
N ALA A 1027 24.23 7.16 8.34
CA ALA A 1027 24.21 7.84 9.63
C ALA A 1027 23.56 6.98 10.74
N TYR A 1028 22.47 6.29 10.42
CA TYR A 1028 21.78 5.37 11.34
C TYR A 1028 22.68 4.19 11.74
N HIS A 1029 23.26 3.50 10.77
CA HIS A 1029 24.09 2.31 11.01
C HIS A 1029 25.45 2.62 11.64
N THR A 1030 26.01 3.82 11.38
CA THR A 1030 27.29 4.25 11.98
C THR A 1030 27.12 5.09 13.25
N ARG A 1031 25.88 5.42 13.64
CA ARG A 1031 25.54 6.36 14.72
C ARG A 1031 26.23 7.73 14.57
N ASN A 1032 26.43 8.18 13.33
CA ASN A 1032 27.13 9.44 13.02
C ASN A 1032 26.15 10.63 13.01
N GLN A 1033 26.23 11.46 14.04
CA GLN A 1033 25.33 12.60 14.22
C GLN A 1033 25.59 13.76 13.25
N GLU A 1034 26.83 13.97 12.85
CA GLU A 1034 27.18 15.03 11.89
C GLU A 1034 26.62 14.67 10.51
N MET A 1035 26.78 13.42 10.11
CA MET A 1035 26.19 12.89 8.87
C MET A 1035 24.65 12.93 8.91
N ALA A 1036 24.02 12.65 10.06
CA ALA A 1036 22.57 12.81 10.20
C ALA A 1036 22.12 14.27 9.99
N LYS A 1037 22.84 15.24 10.58
CA LYS A 1037 22.57 16.68 10.39
C LYS A 1037 22.79 17.12 8.95
N GLU A 1038 23.83 16.60 8.30
CA GLU A 1038 24.10 16.86 6.89
C GLU A 1038 22.99 16.31 6.00
N ALA A 1039 22.51 15.09 6.23
CA ALA A 1039 21.41 14.49 5.47
C ALA A 1039 20.12 15.35 5.52
N TRP A 1040 19.76 15.83 6.71
CA TRP A 1040 18.63 16.75 6.90
C TRP A 1040 18.86 18.11 6.27
N THR A 1041 20.09 18.64 6.33
CA THR A 1041 20.45 19.89 5.64
C THR A 1041 20.26 19.73 4.13
N ASP A 1042 20.77 18.64 3.56
CA ASP A 1042 20.68 18.34 2.12
C ASP A 1042 19.22 18.23 1.66
N LEU A 1043 18.34 17.62 2.46
CA LEU A 1043 16.92 17.47 2.13
C LEU A 1043 16.21 18.82 1.90
N PHE A 1044 16.61 19.89 2.61
CA PHE A 1044 16.04 21.23 2.45
C PHE A 1044 16.78 22.10 1.40
N THR A 1045 17.67 21.50 0.61
CA THR A 1045 18.39 22.16 -0.49
C THR A 1045 17.94 21.62 -1.85
N ARG A 1046 17.98 22.45 -2.90
CA ARG A 1046 17.65 22.04 -4.29
C ARG A 1046 18.73 21.12 -4.85
N LEU A 1047 19.95 21.61 -4.80
CA LEU A 1047 21.21 20.88 -4.96
C LEU A 1047 21.96 21.08 -3.66
N GLU A 1048 22.90 20.18 -3.34
CA GLU A 1048 23.74 20.31 -2.16
C GLU A 1048 24.20 21.77 -1.93
N HIS A 1049 23.90 22.29 -0.74
CA HIS A 1049 24.18 23.67 -0.30
C HIS A 1049 23.58 24.82 -1.13
N THR A 1050 22.56 24.54 -1.94
CA THR A 1050 21.80 25.55 -2.69
C THR A 1050 20.36 25.59 -2.17
N PRO A 1051 19.85 26.70 -1.60
CA PRO A 1051 18.51 26.73 -1.02
C PRO A 1051 17.44 26.20 -1.98
N ALA A 1052 16.57 25.32 -1.48
CA ALA A 1052 15.39 24.92 -2.24
C ALA A 1052 14.49 26.15 -2.45
N PRO A 1053 13.91 26.34 -3.65
CA PRO A 1053 12.87 27.35 -3.81
C PRO A 1053 11.74 27.07 -2.81
N PRO A 1054 11.14 28.10 -2.21
CA PRO A 1054 10.02 27.90 -1.30
C PRO A 1054 8.88 27.21 -2.06
N PHE A 1055 8.26 26.21 -1.43
CA PHE A 1055 7.03 25.64 -1.93
C PHE A 1055 5.91 26.61 -1.58
N SER A 1056 5.63 27.50 -2.52
CA SER A 1056 4.53 28.45 -2.44
C SER A 1056 3.49 28.05 -3.47
N ILE A 1057 2.25 27.89 -3.01
CA ILE A 1057 1.09 27.74 -3.89
C ILE A 1057 0.48 29.13 -4.08
N THR A 1058 0.26 29.52 -5.32
CA THR A 1058 -0.43 30.76 -5.68
C THR A 1058 -1.60 30.46 -6.59
N THR A 1059 -2.79 30.95 -6.26
CA THR A 1059 -3.95 30.82 -7.15
C THR A 1059 -3.89 31.88 -8.25
N LEU A 1060 -3.86 31.44 -9.50
CA LEU A 1060 -4.00 32.25 -10.69
C LEU A 1060 -5.46 32.29 -11.13
N LEU A 1061 -5.88 33.41 -11.73
CA LEU A 1061 -7.24 33.65 -12.18
C LEU A 1061 -7.27 34.04 -13.66
N PRO A 1062 -8.43 33.89 -14.34
CA PRO A 1062 -8.63 34.45 -15.67
C PRO A 1062 -8.32 35.95 -15.75
N PRO A 1063 -7.74 36.45 -16.85
CA PRO A 1063 -7.47 35.75 -18.12
C PRO A 1063 -6.07 35.11 -18.22
N VAL A 1064 -5.26 35.11 -17.16
CA VAL A 1064 -3.89 34.52 -17.19
C VAL A 1064 -3.94 33.01 -17.42
N VAL A 1065 -4.97 32.37 -16.88
CA VAL A 1065 -5.29 30.95 -17.01
C VAL A 1065 -6.76 30.79 -17.44
N PRO A 1066 -7.15 29.69 -18.10
CA PRO A 1066 -8.52 29.49 -18.57
C PRO A 1066 -9.56 29.34 -17.44
N ALA A 1067 -9.13 28.86 -16.27
CA ALA A 1067 -9.93 28.69 -15.06
C ALA A 1067 -9.03 28.89 -13.82
N PRO A 1068 -9.58 29.14 -12.62
CA PRO A 1068 -8.78 29.25 -11.39
C PRO A 1068 -7.82 28.06 -11.21
N LEU A 1069 -6.53 28.35 -11.07
CA LEU A 1069 -5.46 27.37 -11.03
C LEU A 1069 -4.55 27.59 -9.83
N ASP A 1070 -4.34 26.57 -9.00
CA ASP A 1070 -3.35 26.60 -7.93
C ASP A 1070 -2.01 26.20 -8.54
N GLU A 1071 -1.05 27.14 -8.56
CA GLU A 1071 0.25 26.96 -9.20
C GLU A 1071 1.35 26.85 -8.14
N CYS A 1072 2.28 25.91 -8.35
CA CYS A 1072 3.59 25.90 -7.71
C CYS A 1072 4.69 25.89 -8.78
N LYS A 1073 5.32 27.04 -9.05
CA LYS A 1073 6.24 27.22 -10.18
C LYS A 1073 7.46 26.30 -10.19
N SER A 1074 7.89 25.85 -9.01
CA SER A 1074 9.06 24.97 -8.85
C SER A 1074 8.71 23.49 -8.84
N ILE A 1075 7.44 23.12 -9.03
CA ILE A 1075 7.00 21.74 -8.87
C ILE A 1075 7.54 20.83 -9.98
N SER A 1076 7.89 19.61 -9.58
CA SER A 1076 8.10 18.46 -10.45
C SER A 1076 7.76 17.19 -9.67
N THR A 1077 7.37 16.13 -10.36
CA THR A 1077 7.01 14.85 -9.74
C THR A 1077 8.22 14.18 -9.15
N ASN A 1078 9.36 14.27 -9.83
CA ASN A 1078 10.67 13.87 -9.32
C ASN A 1078 10.99 14.46 -7.94
N ASP A 1079 10.80 15.77 -7.76
CA ASP A 1079 11.07 16.43 -6.48
C ASP A 1079 10.10 15.98 -5.40
N ALA A 1080 8.79 15.95 -5.70
CA ALA A 1080 7.76 15.55 -4.75
C ALA A 1080 7.95 14.11 -4.26
N ALA A 1081 8.19 13.17 -5.18
CA ALA A 1081 8.38 11.77 -4.86
C ALA A 1081 9.67 11.53 -4.05
N LEU A 1082 10.82 12.00 -4.55
CA LEU A 1082 12.10 11.77 -3.88
C LEU A 1082 12.20 12.48 -2.53
N TRP A 1083 11.77 13.74 -2.46
CA TRP A 1083 11.80 14.50 -1.21
C TRP A 1083 10.95 13.79 -0.15
N SER A 1084 9.76 13.32 -0.52
CA SER A 1084 8.87 12.64 0.40
C SER A 1084 9.42 11.30 0.87
N LEU A 1085 9.94 10.46 -0.04
CA LEU A 1085 10.56 9.18 0.32
C LEU A 1085 11.79 9.37 1.23
N ASP A 1086 12.62 10.37 0.94
CA ASP A 1086 13.76 10.74 1.78
C ASP A 1086 13.30 11.16 3.17
N ALA A 1087 12.34 12.09 3.26
CA ALA A 1087 11.79 12.59 4.51
C ALA A 1087 11.18 11.47 5.37
N ILE A 1088 10.35 10.61 4.77
CA ILE A 1088 9.66 9.50 5.44
C ILE A 1088 10.67 8.52 6.03
N TYR A 1089 11.70 8.14 5.27
CA TYR A 1089 12.72 7.22 5.75
C TYR A 1089 13.58 7.86 6.86
N MET A 1090 14.04 9.10 6.65
CA MET A 1090 14.92 9.79 7.59
C MET A 1090 14.24 10.10 8.93
N GLN A 1091 12.95 10.44 8.93
CA GLN A 1091 12.18 10.57 10.17
C GLN A 1091 12.16 9.27 10.99
N GLU A 1092 12.16 8.11 10.33
CA GLU A 1092 12.13 6.82 11.02
C GLU A 1092 13.46 6.49 11.67
N VAL A 1093 14.57 6.72 10.96
CA VAL A 1093 15.89 6.19 11.38
C VAL A 1093 16.81 7.24 12.01
N ILE A 1094 16.67 8.52 11.65
CA ILE A 1094 17.46 9.63 12.18
C ILE A 1094 16.58 10.85 12.52
N PRO A 1095 15.55 10.69 13.38
CA PRO A 1095 14.64 11.80 13.69
C PRO A 1095 15.38 13.02 14.25
N MET A 1096 15.00 14.21 13.78
CA MET A 1096 15.55 15.49 14.22
C MET A 1096 14.49 16.30 14.97
N ASP A 1097 14.89 16.91 16.09
CA ASP A 1097 13.99 17.78 16.88
C ASP A 1097 14.11 19.26 16.51
N GLU A 1098 15.32 19.71 16.11
CA GLU A 1098 15.70 21.11 15.83
C GLU A 1098 16.47 21.25 14.52
#